data_AF-A0A7J7C4I4-F1
#
_entry.id   AF-A0A7J7C4I4-F1
#
_cell.length_a   1.000
_cell.length_b   1.000
_cell.length_c   1.000
_cell.angle_alpha   90.00
_cell.angle_beta   90.00
_cell.angle_gamma   90.00
#
_symmetry.space_group_name_H-M   'P 1'
#
loop_
_entity.id
_entity.type
_entity.pdbx_description
1 polymer ?
#
loop_
_entity_poly.entity_id
_entity_poly.type
_entity_poly.pdbx_seq_one_letter_code
_entity_poly.pdbx_strand_id
1 'polypeptide(L)'
;MVLEPQQDPPLAGAYNMTSEAITEVSQLLRSGQALTSTMAASAANFNPLTTSVTPMSSAVAAQGIDYMRSGLAQFTTTNQFAGDVILDNGLVRLTILKPQGYLTGIKYGGMDNLLDLKSNESSRGYWDVNWSLPGGQDRYQLVSGAEYSVIHRSNDQIEVSFKKTYNPSTPGHNLPLSIDTRFMYALRSDVTGFNCYAIYEVPPGSPAFDLAQTRMVFKLRREKFHYITISDQKQRVMPMPEDLLPGRGKQLIVPESVLLVNPINPDLKGEVDDKYQYSMDNKDGGVHGWISSDPIIGFWVIFPSNEFRNGGPTKQELTVHTGPNCLAMFHGTHFIGDDILAHFQDGETWRKVFGPFFVYLNSTPNVSNAYNLWIDAKKQRLVEEAAWPYDFVSTPYYLTAKERGSATGRLFVQERFVSGNLIPAKYAYVGLSAARTEGAWQTESKGYQFWVQTDANGNFTIKNVIPGVYGLHGWVPGFIGDYLDNAPVTISAGSNTLLGNLTYTPIRDGPTVWEIGFPDRTAIGFYVPDVNPMYVNKLFKSHEKFRQYGLWDRYTDIYPDTDQIFTIGVSDPKKDWFFAHVDRRGADNEYLPTTWTIKFNIDSVISGTYKLRLAMASVTRTDLKVHVNVIDTQHLVFQVMNLGTDNAICRHGIHGLYRFYSIDIPSTLLVKGDNSLFLVLARGGDSLCGILYDYMRLEAPASSGRIKEIEEQKQGREMDRCLVYNLSFED
;
A
#
# COMPACT_ATOMS: atom_id res chain seq x y z
N MET A 1 12.92 11.49 -13.36
CA MET A 1 11.54 11.71 -12.87
C MET A 1 10.64 11.00 -13.86
N VAL A 2 10.16 9.79 -13.55
CA VAL A 2 9.02 9.25 -14.32
C VAL A 2 7.83 10.06 -13.83
N LEU A 3 7.62 11.19 -14.49
CA LEU A 3 6.47 12.05 -14.30
C LEU A 3 5.26 11.27 -14.82
N GLU A 4 4.29 10.94 -13.97
CA GLU A 4 2.96 10.65 -14.51
C GLU A 4 2.46 11.93 -15.19
N PRO A 5 2.14 11.91 -16.49
CA PRO A 5 1.54 13.07 -17.13
C PRO A 5 0.21 13.34 -16.43
N GLN A 6 0.02 14.53 -15.84
CA GLN A 6 -1.32 15.09 -15.76
C GLN A 6 -1.77 15.32 -17.20
N GLN A 7 -2.56 14.40 -17.74
CA GLN A 7 -3.20 14.55 -19.03
C GLN A 7 -4.71 14.44 -18.87
N ASP A 8 -5.31 15.56 -18.53
CA ASP A 8 -6.61 15.98 -19.07
C ASP A 8 -6.59 17.52 -19.13
N PRO A 9 -6.93 18.17 -20.25
CA PRO A 9 -6.98 19.62 -20.34
C PRO A 9 -8.13 20.18 -19.48
N PRO A 10 -7.99 21.39 -18.90
CA PRO A 10 -9.04 21.99 -18.06
C PRO A 10 -10.22 22.44 -18.92
N LEU A 11 -11.40 21.85 -18.68
CA LEU A 11 -12.66 22.42 -19.15
C LEU A 11 -13.13 23.46 -18.14
N ALA A 12 -12.95 24.74 -18.49
CA ALA A 12 -13.45 25.87 -17.74
C ALA A 12 -14.98 25.96 -17.86
N GLY A 13 -15.68 25.67 -16.77
CA GLY A 13 -17.10 25.96 -16.61
C GLY A 13 -17.37 26.39 -15.17
N ALA A 14 -17.60 27.69 -14.95
CA ALA A 14 -17.99 28.21 -13.65
C ALA A 14 -19.39 27.68 -13.29
N TYR A 15 -19.55 27.12 -12.09
CA TYR A 15 -20.86 26.74 -11.53
C TYR A 15 -21.06 27.36 -10.15
N ASN A 16 -22.26 27.89 -9.96
CA ASN A 16 -22.85 28.16 -8.65
C ASN A 16 -23.49 26.85 -8.16
N MET A 17 -22.80 26.09 -7.32
CA MET A 17 -23.43 25.10 -6.44
C MET A 17 -23.68 25.74 -5.07
N THR A 18 -24.84 25.49 -4.47
CA THR A 18 -25.12 25.92 -3.10
C THR A 18 -24.30 25.06 -2.14
N SER A 19 -23.43 25.68 -1.35
CA SER A 19 -22.52 25.03 -0.39
C SER A 19 -23.24 24.15 0.65
N GLU A 20 -24.54 24.33 0.81
CA GLU A 20 -25.36 23.75 1.89
C GLU A 20 -25.48 22.22 1.81
N ALA A 21 -25.78 21.63 0.64
CA ALA A 21 -25.97 20.18 0.51
C ALA A 21 -24.67 19.37 0.72
N ILE A 22 -23.54 19.89 0.24
CA ILE A 22 -22.22 19.32 0.51
C ILE A 22 -21.92 19.43 2.02
N THR A 23 -22.28 20.56 2.64
CA THR A 23 -22.01 20.81 4.06
C THR A 23 -22.78 19.86 4.97
N GLU A 24 -24.07 19.61 4.71
CA GLU A 24 -24.94 18.81 5.58
C GLU A 24 -24.54 17.32 5.65
N VAL A 25 -24.36 16.67 4.50
CA VAL A 25 -23.89 15.27 4.42
C VAL A 25 -22.51 15.14 5.08
N SER A 26 -21.63 16.11 4.83
CA SER A 26 -20.27 16.12 5.36
C SER A 26 -20.20 16.37 6.87
N GLN A 27 -21.09 17.20 7.42
CA GLN A 27 -21.19 17.41 8.86
C GLN A 27 -21.72 16.17 9.56
N LEU A 28 -22.73 15.49 9.00
CA LEU A 28 -23.30 14.28 9.57
C LEU A 28 -22.32 13.10 9.51
N LEU A 29 -21.59 12.91 8.42
CA LEU A 29 -20.52 11.91 8.32
C LEU A 29 -19.42 12.16 9.37
N ARG A 30 -19.01 13.42 9.56
CA ARG A 30 -18.06 13.82 10.62
C ARG A 30 -18.60 13.54 12.03
N SER A 31 -19.90 13.80 12.26
CA SER A 31 -20.54 13.56 13.57
C SER A 31 -20.68 12.07 13.90
N GLY A 32 -20.97 11.23 12.90
CA GLY A 32 -21.01 9.76 13.05
C GLY A 32 -19.65 9.19 13.44
N GLN A 33 -18.57 9.72 12.86
CA GLN A 33 -17.19 9.36 13.23
C GLN A 33 -16.86 9.75 14.68
N ALA A 34 -17.28 10.93 15.15
CA ALA A 34 -17.04 11.36 16.53
C ALA A 34 -17.77 10.48 17.55
N LEU A 35 -18.99 10.04 17.24
CA LEU A 35 -19.74 9.14 18.12
C LEU A 35 -19.12 7.75 18.21
N THR A 36 -18.59 7.21 17.10
CA THR A 36 -17.94 5.89 17.09
C THR A 36 -16.53 5.92 17.66
N SER A 37 -15.74 6.99 17.48
CA SER A 37 -14.44 7.11 18.14
C SER A 37 -14.58 7.22 19.65
N THR A 38 -15.62 7.90 20.13
CA THR A 38 -15.95 7.97 21.57
C THR A 38 -16.42 6.61 22.11
N MET A 39 -17.16 5.83 21.31
CA MET A 39 -17.60 4.48 21.69
C MET A 39 -16.49 3.43 21.59
N ALA A 40 -15.59 3.51 20.60
CA ALA A 40 -14.42 2.65 20.47
C ALA A 40 -13.44 2.85 21.63
N ALA A 41 -13.21 4.11 22.04
CA ALA A 41 -12.46 4.43 23.25
C ALA A 41 -13.11 3.89 24.54
N SER A 42 -14.43 3.66 24.53
CA SER A 42 -15.15 3.06 25.68
C SER A 42 -15.24 1.52 25.62
N ALA A 43 -15.04 0.91 24.45
CA ALA A 43 -15.14 -0.54 24.24
C ALA A 43 -13.82 -1.28 24.51
N ALA A 44 -12.70 -0.57 24.66
CA ALA A 44 -11.39 -1.14 25.00
C ALA A 44 -11.27 -1.64 26.46
N ASN A 45 -12.35 -1.60 27.26
CA ASN A 45 -12.35 -2.01 28.67
C ASN A 45 -13.47 -3.00 29.02
N PHE A 46 -13.64 -4.10 28.26
CA PHE A 46 -14.46 -5.21 28.71
C PHE A 46 -13.87 -6.58 28.36
N ASN A 47 -13.45 -7.32 29.39
CA ASN A 47 -13.13 -8.74 29.33
C ASN A 47 -14.39 -9.57 28.93
N PRO A 48 -14.26 -10.60 28.08
CA PRO A 48 -15.40 -11.43 27.72
C PRO A 48 -15.71 -12.42 28.86
N LEU A 49 -16.79 -12.15 29.61
CA LEU A 49 -17.43 -13.15 30.46
C LEU A 49 -18.29 -14.07 29.60
N THR A 50 -17.97 -15.35 29.65
CA THR A 50 -18.73 -16.46 29.09
C THR A 50 -20.16 -16.45 29.60
N THR A 51 -21.15 -16.29 28.72
CA THR A 51 -22.53 -16.73 29.01
C THR A 51 -23.12 -17.47 27.81
N SER A 52 -23.57 -18.68 28.11
CA SER A 52 -24.26 -19.62 27.25
C SER A 52 -25.63 -19.08 26.82
N VAL A 53 -25.94 -19.14 25.53
CA VAL A 53 -27.29 -18.88 25.01
C VAL A 53 -27.88 -20.18 24.46
N THR A 54 -28.86 -20.71 25.17
CA THR A 54 -29.78 -21.76 24.71
C THR A 54 -30.71 -21.24 23.61
N PRO A 55 -31.12 -22.07 22.64
CA PRO A 55 -31.95 -21.63 21.51
C PRO A 55 -33.42 -21.55 21.92
N MET A 56 -34.10 -20.46 21.55
CA MET A 56 -35.56 -20.39 21.56
C MET A 56 -36.13 -20.48 20.15
N SER A 57 -37.27 -21.13 20.11
CA SER A 57 -37.95 -21.77 19.01
C SER A 57 -38.60 -20.85 17.98
N SER A 58 -38.75 -21.44 16.80
CA SER A 58 -39.65 -21.13 15.70
C SER A 58 -41.10 -20.75 16.06
N ALA A 59 -41.67 -19.96 15.15
CA ALA A 59 -43.06 -19.90 14.69
C ALA A 59 -43.89 -18.69 15.13
N VAL A 60 -44.29 -17.90 14.11
CA VAL A 60 -45.58 -17.23 13.80
C VAL A 60 -45.20 -16.03 12.90
N ALA A 61 -45.65 -15.82 11.68
CA ALA A 61 -46.48 -16.50 10.68
C ALA A 61 -46.19 -15.74 9.36
N ALA A 62 -45.91 -16.37 8.23
CA ALA A 62 -46.88 -17.01 7.36
C ALA A 62 -48.13 -16.14 7.09
N GLN A 63 -47.96 -15.05 6.33
CA GLN A 63 -48.95 -14.52 5.39
C GLN A 63 -48.24 -13.58 4.41
N GLY A 64 -48.23 -13.96 3.13
CA GLY A 64 -47.50 -13.27 2.06
C GLY A 64 -46.75 -14.19 1.08
N ILE A 65 -47.06 -15.49 1.05
CA ILE A 65 -46.66 -16.39 -0.04
C ILE A 65 -47.81 -16.38 -1.06
N ASP A 66 -47.82 -15.41 -1.98
CA ASP A 66 -48.41 -15.57 -3.33
C ASP A 66 -48.19 -14.35 -4.25
N TYR A 67 -46.94 -13.84 -4.35
CA TYR A 67 -46.58 -12.89 -5.43
C TYR A 67 -45.18 -13.10 -6.02
N MET A 68 -44.58 -14.29 -5.83
CA MET A 68 -43.23 -14.63 -6.31
C MET A 68 -43.27 -15.76 -7.33
N ARG A 69 -44.10 -15.61 -8.38
CA ARG A 69 -44.09 -16.47 -9.58
C ARG A 69 -44.36 -15.67 -10.86
N SER A 70 -43.63 -14.58 -11.08
CA SER A 70 -43.44 -13.99 -12.41
C SER A 70 -42.46 -12.82 -12.33
N GLY A 71 -41.17 -13.13 -12.41
CA GLY A 71 -40.12 -12.13 -12.38
C GLY A 71 -38.77 -12.76 -12.64
N LEU A 72 -38.67 -13.61 -13.66
CA LEU A 72 -37.36 -13.90 -14.24
C LEU A 72 -36.77 -12.55 -14.64
N ALA A 73 -35.61 -12.20 -14.07
CA ALA A 73 -34.81 -11.08 -14.53
C ALA A 73 -34.68 -11.22 -16.05
N GLN A 74 -35.42 -10.40 -16.78
CA GLN A 74 -35.44 -10.48 -18.22
C GLN A 74 -34.04 -10.09 -18.68
N PHE A 75 -33.40 -11.04 -19.35
CA PHE A 75 -32.23 -10.76 -20.16
C PHE A 75 -32.66 -9.76 -21.24
N THR A 76 -32.30 -8.51 -21.06
CA THR A 76 -32.22 -7.58 -22.18
C THR A 76 -30.75 -7.35 -22.48
N THR A 77 -30.14 -8.32 -23.18
CA THR A 77 -29.21 -7.93 -24.25
C THR A 77 -30.04 -7.22 -25.32
N THR A 78 -30.57 -6.04 -25.02
CA THR A 78 -31.28 -5.24 -26.00
C THR A 78 -30.25 -4.72 -26.98
N ASN A 79 -30.42 -5.19 -28.21
CA ASN A 79 -29.90 -4.69 -29.46
C ASN A 79 -28.49 -5.15 -29.90
N GLN A 80 -28.53 -6.05 -30.88
CA GLN A 80 -27.59 -6.11 -32.01
C GLN A 80 -27.56 -4.81 -32.87
N PHE A 81 -28.00 -3.68 -32.32
CA PHE A 81 -27.98 -2.35 -32.93
C PHE A 81 -27.45 -1.34 -31.91
N ALA A 82 -26.35 -0.66 -32.24
CA ALA A 82 -25.67 0.42 -31.49
C ALA A 82 -24.69 0.00 -30.37
N GLY A 83 -23.39 0.10 -30.67
CA GLY A 83 -22.31 0.59 -29.78
C GLY A 83 -21.93 -0.13 -28.48
N ASP A 84 -22.87 -0.70 -27.74
CA ASP A 84 -22.71 -1.02 -26.32
C ASP A 84 -23.16 -2.44 -25.93
N VAL A 85 -22.76 -2.87 -24.73
CA VAL A 85 -23.19 -4.07 -24.02
C VAL A 85 -23.84 -3.64 -22.71
N ILE A 86 -25.06 -4.10 -22.47
CA ILE A 86 -25.82 -3.81 -21.25
C ILE A 86 -25.89 -5.07 -20.39
N LEU A 87 -25.47 -4.97 -19.13
CA LEU A 87 -25.63 -6.00 -18.10
C LEU A 87 -26.55 -5.45 -17.01
N ASP A 88 -27.67 -6.12 -16.70
CA ASP A 88 -28.71 -5.61 -15.82
C ASP A 88 -29.32 -6.75 -14.99
N ASN A 89 -29.38 -6.59 -13.67
CA ASN A 89 -30.01 -7.56 -12.74
C ASN A 89 -31.22 -6.97 -12.02
N GLY A 90 -31.72 -5.82 -12.47
CA GLY A 90 -32.82 -5.07 -11.87
C GLY A 90 -32.41 -4.12 -10.74
N LEU A 91 -31.22 -4.30 -10.15
CA LEU A 91 -30.68 -3.42 -9.11
C LEU A 91 -29.58 -2.52 -9.63
N VAL A 92 -28.61 -3.12 -10.30
CA VAL A 92 -27.48 -2.46 -10.94
C VAL A 92 -27.64 -2.65 -12.45
N ARG A 93 -27.19 -1.66 -13.23
CA ARG A 93 -27.03 -1.81 -14.68
C ARG A 93 -25.70 -1.23 -15.14
N LEU A 94 -24.94 -2.02 -15.87
CA LEU A 94 -23.69 -1.61 -16.51
C LEU A 94 -23.92 -1.35 -18.00
N THR A 95 -23.28 -0.28 -18.49
CA THR A 95 -23.18 0.04 -19.93
C THR A 95 -21.72 0.02 -20.30
N ILE A 96 -21.33 -0.86 -21.24
CA ILE A 96 -19.94 -1.08 -21.62
C ILE A 96 -19.79 -0.93 -23.14
N LEU A 97 -18.86 -0.09 -23.58
CA LEU A 97 -18.62 0.18 -25.00
C LEU A 97 -18.06 -1.06 -25.72
N LYS A 98 -18.58 -1.35 -26.91
CA LYS A 98 -18.21 -2.50 -27.74
C LYS A 98 -17.48 -2.07 -29.02
N PRO A 99 -16.32 -2.69 -29.35
CA PRO A 99 -15.65 -3.80 -28.66
C PRO A 99 -14.61 -3.36 -27.60
N GLN A 100 -14.55 -2.08 -27.24
CA GLN A 100 -13.42 -1.53 -26.49
C GLN A 100 -13.37 -1.94 -25.01
N GLY A 101 -14.51 -2.23 -24.38
CA GLY A 101 -14.58 -2.63 -22.97
C GLY A 101 -14.55 -1.47 -21.98
N TYR A 102 -14.72 -0.22 -22.43
CA TYR A 102 -14.85 0.94 -21.54
C TYR A 102 -16.19 0.93 -20.85
N LEU A 103 -16.21 0.99 -19.52
CA LEU A 103 -17.43 1.13 -18.74
C LEU A 103 -17.89 2.59 -18.82
N THR A 104 -18.93 2.84 -19.61
CA THR A 104 -19.45 4.18 -19.88
C THR A 104 -20.59 4.56 -18.93
N GLY A 105 -21.21 3.58 -18.27
CA GLY A 105 -22.18 3.85 -17.22
C GLY A 105 -22.45 2.74 -16.21
N ILE A 106 -22.85 3.18 -15.01
CA ILE A 106 -23.31 2.35 -13.90
C ILE A 106 -24.59 2.98 -13.35
N LYS A 107 -25.75 2.35 -13.52
CA LYS A 107 -27.01 2.83 -12.95
C LYS A 107 -27.27 2.09 -11.63
N TYR A 108 -27.54 2.84 -10.57
CA TYR A 108 -27.86 2.29 -9.24
C TYR A 108 -28.51 3.34 -8.33
N GLY A 109 -29.31 2.90 -7.36
CA GLY A 109 -29.74 3.75 -6.23
C GLY A 109 -30.51 5.02 -6.64
N GLY A 110 -31.24 4.97 -7.76
CA GLY A 110 -31.96 6.13 -8.31
C GLY A 110 -31.11 7.08 -9.16
N MET A 111 -29.79 6.86 -9.26
CA MET A 111 -28.91 7.59 -10.16
C MET A 111 -28.82 6.88 -11.52
N ASP A 112 -29.00 7.63 -12.59
CA ASP A 112 -28.99 7.15 -13.98
C ASP A 112 -27.60 6.71 -14.45
N ASN A 113 -26.53 7.33 -13.93
CA ASN A 113 -25.15 6.89 -14.10
C ASN A 113 -24.30 7.36 -12.90
N LEU A 114 -23.47 6.51 -12.29
CA LEU A 114 -22.54 6.92 -11.24
C LEU A 114 -21.26 7.57 -11.80
N LEU A 115 -20.96 7.36 -13.08
CA LEU A 115 -19.73 7.82 -13.73
C LEU A 115 -19.86 9.24 -14.31
N ASP A 116 -18.74 9.96 -14.34
CA ASP A 116 -18.69 11.37 -14.74
C ASP A 116 -19.12 11.57 -16.20
N LEU A 117 -20.29 12.20 -16.39
CA LEU A 117 -20.81 12.50 -17.72
C LEU A 117 -20.02 13.60 -18.43
N LYS A 118 -19.23 14.40 -17.70
CA LYS A 118 -18.35 15.42 -18.28
C LYS A 118 -17.05 14.82 -18.85
N SER A 119 -16.68 13.61 -18.43
CA SER A 119 -15.57 12.87 -19.02
C SER A 119 -15.98 12.25 -20.36
N ASN A 120 -15.00 12.10 -21.25
CA ASN A 120 -15.16 11.30 -22.46
C ASN A 120 -15.62 9.89 -22.08
N GLU A 121 -16.48 9.28 -22.90
CA GLU A 121 -17.06 7.96 -22.59
C GLU A 121 -15.97 6.90 -22.36
N SER A 122 -14.88 6.95 -23.13
CA SER A 122 -13.73 6.05 -23.00
C SER A 122 -12.87 6.28 -21.74
N SER A 123 -13.05 7.39 -21.04
CA SER A 123 -12.27 7.75 -19.85
C SER A 123 -13.09 7.85 -18.56
N ARG A 124 -14.26 7.18 -18.52
CA ARG A 124 -15.11 7.07 -17.32
C ARG A 124 -14.70 5.90 -16.43
N GLY A 125 -14.91 4.67 -16.88
CA GLY A 125 -14.43 3.46 -16.24
C GLY A 125 -13.51 2.69 -17.19
N TYR A 126 -12.22 2.63 -16.92
CA TYR A 126 -11.23 2.12 -17.88
C TYR A 126 -10.06 1.42 -17.22
N TRP A 127 -9.39 0.58 -18.00
CA TRP A 127 -8.09 0.01 -17.66
C TRP A 127 -6.99 0.82 -18.32
N ASP A 128 -5.90 1.06 -17.61
CA ASP A 128 -4.71 1.72 -18.15
C ASP A 128 -3.44 0.92 -17.87
N VAL A 129 -2.41 1.24 -18.66
CA VAL A 129 -1.06 0.70 -18.52
C VAL A 129 -0.03 1.80 -18.74
N ASN A 130 1.01 1.79 -17.92
CA ASN A 130 2.26 2.52 -18.17
C ASN A 130 3.35 1.51 -18.53
N TRP A 131 4.04 1.73 -19.63
CA TRP A 131 5.04 0.81 -20.15
C TRP A 131 6.11 1.55 -20.96
N SER A 132 7.27 0.94 -21.14
CA SER A 132 8.33 1.50 -21.97
C SER A 132 9.02 0.40 -22.80
N LEU A 133 9.69 0.82 -23.87
CA LEU A 133 10.75 -0.01 -24.44
C LEU A 133 11.95 0.02 -23.50
N PRO A 134 12.83 -0.99 -23.50
CA PRO A 134 14.00 -1.02 -22.62
C PRO A 134 14.85 0.25 -22.77
N GLY A 135 15.09 0.95 -21.64
CA GLY A 135 15.81 2.22 -21.60
C GLY A 135 15.07 3.42 -22.24
N GLY A 136 13.83 3.23 -22.66
CA GLY A 136 12.98 4.25 -23.26
C GLY A 136 12.19 5.06 -22.25
N GLN A 137 11.43 6.04 -22.75
CA GLN A 137 10.52 6.84 -21.94
C GLN A 137 9.23 6.06 -21.65
N ASP A 138 8.64 6.33 -20.48
CA ASP A 138 7.35 5.78 -20.08
C ASP A 138 6.22 6.23 -21.02
N ARG A 139 5.28 5.32 -21.30
CA ARG A 139 4.17 5.49 -22.23
C ARG A 139 2.88 5.10 -21.54
N TYR A 140 2.00 6.09 -21.37
CA TYR A 140 0.64 5.87 -20.91
C TYR A 140 -0.25 5.38 -22.06
N GLN A 141 -1.08 4.37 -21.81
CA GLN A 141 -2.04 3.87 -22.78
C GLN A 141 -3.32 3.37 -22.10
N LEU A 142 -4.48 3.78 -22.62
CA LEU A 142 -5.76 3.14 -22.31
C LEU A 142 -5.86 1.76 -22.97
N VAL A 143 -6.31 0.78 -22.21
CA VAL A 143 -6.58 -0.56 -22.72
C VAL A 143 -7.89 -0.52 -23.50
N SER A 144 -7.81 -0.83 -24.79
CA SER A 144 -8.97 -0.89 -25.69
C SER A 144 -9.04 -2.28 -26.32
N GLY A 145 -10.12 -3.01 -26.04
CA GLY A 145 -10.47 -4.24 -26.74
C GLY A 145 -10.71 -4.02 -28.24
N ALA A 146 -10.44 -5.05 -29.02
CA ALA A 146 -10.75 -5.14 -30.45
C ALA A 146 -11.87 -6.16 -30.73
N GLU A 147 -12.07 -7.11 -29.82
CA GLU A 147 -13.04 -8.19 -29.94
C GLU A 147 -13.91 -8.25 -28.68
N TYR A 148 -15.22 -8.48 -28.88
CA TYR A 148 -16.17 -8.73 -27.80
C TYR A 148 -16.72 -10.16 -27.88
N SER A 149 -16.83 -10.83 -26.74
CA SER A 149 -17.52 -12.12 -26.65
C SER A 149 -18.23 -12.32 -25.31
N VAL A 150 -19.29 -13.13 -25.32
CA VAL A 150 -19.90 -13.68 -24.10
C VAL A 150 -19.24 -15.02 -23.85
N ILE A 151 -18.60 -15.16 -22.70
CA ILE A 151 -17.76 -16.33 -22.38
C ILE A 151 -18.54 -17.37 -21.61
N HIS A 152 -19.34 -16.87 -20.66
CA HIS A 152 -20.18 -17.69 -19.84
C HIS A 152 -21.54 -17.01 -19.68
N ARG A 153 -22.59 -17.82 -19.74
CA ARG A 153 -23.95 -17.38 -19.45
C ARG A 153 -24.70 -18.54 -18.81
N SER A 154 -25.22 -18.30 -17.62
CA SER A 154 -26.15 -19.18 -16.93
C SER A 154 -27.40 -18.39 -16.51
N ASN A 155 -28.28 -19.01 -15.73
CA ASN A 155 -29.41 -18.30 -15.12
C ASN A 155 -28.96 -17.35 -14.00
N ASP A 156 -27.78 -17.60 -13.41
CA ASP A 156 -27.31 -16.91 -12.21
C ASP A 156 -26.22 -15.88 -12.52
N GLN A 157 -25.53 -16.00 -13.65
CA GLN A 157 -24.40 -15.14 -13.98
C GLN A 157 -24.16 -14.97 -15.48
N ILE A 158 -23.47 -13.88 -15.83
CA ILE A 158 -22.89 -13.64 -17.15
C ILE A 158 -21.44 -13.17 -17.00
N GLU A 159 -20.58 -13.65 -17.91
CA GLU A 159 -19.22 -13.16 -18.09
C GLU A 159 -19.04 -12.69 -19.53
N VAL A 160 -18.53 -11.48 -19.69
CA VAL A 160 -18.20 -10.88 -20.99
C VAL A 160 -16.73 -10.52 -21.10
N SER A 161 -16.24 -10.52 -22.34
CA SER A 161 -14.83 -10.31 -22.73
C SER A 161 -14.68 -9.11 -23.63
N PHE A 162 -13.60 -8.36 -23.44
CA PHE A 162 -13.12 -7.36 -24.37
C PHE A 162 -11.62 -7.57 -24.56
N LYS A 163 -11.25 -8.19 -25.68
CA LYS A 163 -9.90 -8.70 -25.93
C LYS A 163 -9.17 -7.89 -26.98
N LYS A 164 -7.90 -7.59 -26.73
CA LYS A 164 -6.92 -7.09 -27.69
C LYS A 164 -5.78 -8.10 -27.76
N THR A 165 -5.55 -8.65 -28.95
CA THR A 165 -4.43 -9.57 -29.20
C THR A 165 -3.25 -8.80 -29.77
N TYR A 166 -2.06 -9.00 -29.19
CA TYR A 166 -0.82 -8.52 -29.77
C TYR A 166 -0.29 -9.53 -30.79
N ASN A 167 0.08 -9.06 -31.98
CA ASN A 167 0.69 -9.87 -33.03
C ASN A 167 2.14 -9.40 -33.25
N PRO A 168 3.15 -10.19 -32.83
CA PRO A 168 4.57 -9.84 -32.97
C PRO A 168 5.02 -9.55 -34.41
N SER A 169 4.32 -10.07 -35.42
CA SER A 169 4.62 -9.82 -36.83
C SER A 169 4.16 -8.44 -37.33
N THR A 170 3.41 -7.69 -36.52
CA THR A 170 2.90 -6.36 -36.90
C THR A 170 4.01 -5.32 -36.74
N PRO A 171 4.40 -4.59 -37.79
CA PRO A 171 5.42 -3.55 -37.68
C PRO A 171 5.01 -2.45 -36.69
N GLY A 172 5.97 -1.98 -35.89
CA GLY A 172 5.81 -0.82 -35.01
C GLY A 172 6.15 -1.09 -33.54
N HIS A 173 6.07 -0.04 -32.73
CA HIS A 173 6.39 -0.06 -31.31
C HIS A 173 5.12 0.03 -30.46
N ASN A 174 4.18 -0.89 -30.71
CA ASN A 174 2.97 -1.02 -29.90
C ASN A 174 3.26 -1.83 -28.63
N LEU A 175 2.42 -1.69 -27.61
CA LEU A 175 2.49 -2.47 -26.37
C LEU A 175 2.55 -3.99 -26.69
N PRO A 176 3.64 -4.70 -26.35
CA PRO A 176 3.83 -6.13 -26.61
C PRO A 176 3.02 -7.06 -25.70
N LEU A 177 1.74 -6.74 -25.52
CA LEU A 177 0.87 -7.40 -24.56
C LEU A 177 -0.51 -7.67 -25.15
N SER A 178 -0.93 -8.92 -25.10
CA SER A 178 -2.33 -9.29 -25.28
C SER A 178 -3.07 -9.08 -23.97
N ILE A 179 -4.21 -8.40 -24.03
CA ILE A 179 -5.02 -8.06 -22.86
C ILE A 179 -6.46 -8.48 -23.09
N ASP A 180 -7.04 -9.19 -22.13
CA ASP A 180 -8.44 -9.57 -22.11
C ASP A 180 -9.09 -9.08 -20.82
N THR A 181 -9.89 -8.01 -20.92
CA THR A 181 -10.63 -7.46 -19.78
C THR A 181 -11.99 -8.15 -19.67
N ARG A 182 -12.37 -8.48 -18.44
CA ARG A 182 -13.52 -9.33 -18.13
C ARG A 182 -14.41 -8.63 -17.13
N PHE A 183 -15.71 -8.63 -17.43
CA PHE A 183 -16.75 -8.20 -16.51
C PHE A 183 -17.63 -9.39 -16.19
N MET A 184 -17.78 -9.68 -14.90
CA MET A 184 -18.65 -10.72 -14.40
C MET A 184 -19.77 -10.10 -13.59
N TYR A 185 -20.98 -10.57 -13.86
CA TYR A 185 -22.18 -9.95 -13.38
C TYR A 185 -23.15 -11.00 -12.88
N ALA A 186 -23.50 -10.91 -11.59
CA ALA A 186 -24.50 -11.78 -10.99
C ALA A 186 -25.89 -11.33 -11.45
N LEU A 187 -26.65 -12.27 -12.01
CA LEU A 187 -28.03 -12.07 -12.45
C LEU A 187 -29.04 -12.24 -11.31
N ARG A 188 -28.56 -12.71 -10.14
CA ARG A 188 -29.36 -12.77 -8.92
C ARG A 188 -29.72 -11.36 -8.44
N SER A 189 -30.98 -11.19 -8.06
CA SER A 189 -31.58 -9.90 -7.71
C SER A 189 -31.17 -9.35 -6.34
N ASP A 190 -30.22 -9.98 -5.64
CA ASP A 190 -29.74 -9.59 -4.31
C ASP A 190 -28.30 -9.05 -4.32
N VAL A 191 -27.60 -9.13 -5.46
CA VAL A 191 -26.22 -8.64 -5.59
C VAL A 191 -26.21 -7.20 -6.10
N THR A 192 -25.71 -6.27 -5.30
CA THR A 192 -25.56 -4.85 -5.65
C THR A 192 -24.13 -4.52 -6.04
N GLY A 193 -23.60 -5.21 -7.05
CA GLY A 193 -22.22 -5.04 -7.47
C GLY A 193 -21.83 -5.92 -8.65
N PHE A 194 -20.55 -5.88 -9.01
CA PHE A 194 -20.01 -6.66 -10.13
C PHE A 194 -18.52 -6.95 -9.92
N ASN A 195 -18.04 -8.06 -10.49
CA ASN A 195 -16.61 -8.40 -10.45
C ASN A 195 -15.94 -8.01 -11.77
N CYS A 196 -14.69 -7.58 -11.66
CA CYS A 196 -13.83 -7.27 -12.79
C CYS A 196 -12.48 -7.96 -12.63
N TYR A 197 -11.91 -8.41 -13.75
CA TYR A 197 -10.54 -8.90 -13.81
C TYR A 197 -9.95 -8.74 -15.21
N ALA A 198 -8.64 -8.90 -15.34
CA ALA A 198 -7.97 -8.88 -16.62
C ALA A 198 -6.96 -10.02 -16.74
N ILE A 199 -6.80 -10.56 -17.95
CA ILE A 199 -5.79 -11.56 -18.29
C ILE A 199 -4.77 -10.90 -19.20
N TYR A 200 -3.54 -10.81 -18.74
CA TYR A 200 -2.43 -10.24 -19.50
C TYR A 200 -1.55 -11.39 -19.98
N GLU A 201 -1.13 -11.34 -21.24
CA GLU A 201 -0.28 -12.36 -21.86
C GLU A 201 0.76 -11.72 -22.78
N VAL A 202 2.03 -12.04 -22.56
CA VAL A 202 3.13 -11.76 -23.49
C VAL A 202 3.27 -12.98 -24.40
N PRO A 203 2.83 -12.89 -25.68
CA PRO A 203 2.87 -14.02 -26.58
C PRO A 203 4.31 -14.33 -27.03
N PRO A 204 4.60 -15.59 -27.45
CA PRO A 204 5.91 -15.96 -27.97
C PRO A 204 6.38 -15.05 -29.11
N GLY A 205 7.67 -14.69 -29.11
CA GLY A 205 8.26 -13.82 -30.12
C GLY A 205 8.01 -12.32 -29.92
N SER A 206 7.41 -11.92 -28.79
CA SER A 206 7.28 -10.50 -28.43
C SER A 206 8.64 -9.87 -28.13
N PRO A 207 8.83 -8.58 -28.48
CA PRO A 207 10.03 -7.84 -28.10
C PRO A 207 10.03 -7.53 -26.60
N ALA A 208 11.21 -7.24 -26.07
CA ALA A 208 11.42 -6.77 -24.71
C ALA A 208 10.68 -5.46 -24.46
N PHE A 209 10.15 -5.33 -23.24
CA PHE A 209 9.49 -4.12 -22.74
C PHE A 209 9.44 -4.15 -21.22
N ASP A 210 9.16 -2.99 -20.64
CA ASP A 210 8.98 -2.85 -19.20
C ASP A 210 7.53 -2.45 -18.89
N LEU A 211 6.90 -3.12 -17.92
CA LEU A 211 5.59 -2.75 -17.39
C LEU A 211 5.77 -2.03 -16.05
N ALA A 212 5.35 -0.77 -15.99
CA ALA A 212 5.49 0.10 -14.81
C ALA A 212 4.21 0.18 -13.98
N GLN A 213 3.05 0.12 -14.62
CA GLN A 213 1.76 0.24 -13.95
C GLN A 213 0.66 -0.50 -14.69
N THR A 214 -0.29 -1.06 -13.94
CA THR A 214 -1.62 -1.31 -14.46
C THR A 214 -2.68 -1.23 -13.36
N ARG A 215 -3.82 -0.62 -13.72
CA ARG A 215 -4.95 -0.37 -12.82
C ARG A 215 -6.25 -0.29 -13.61
N MET A 216 -7.36 -0.40 -12.87
CA MET A 216 -8.67 0.04 -13.34
C MET A 216 -9.05 1.33 -12.60
N VAL A 217 -9.57 2.32 -13.32
CA VAL A 217 -9.95 3.64 -12.80
C VAL A 217 -11.44 3.83 -13.00
N PHE A 218 -12.12 4.36 -11.98
CA PHE A 218 -13.51 4.81 -12.05
C PHE A 218 -13.57 6.31 -11.74
N LYS A 219 -13.88 7.12 -12.76
CA LYS A 219 -14.19 8.54 -12.61
C LYS A 219 -15.66 8.71 -12.26
N LEU A 220 -15.96 8.95 -10.99
CA LEU A 220 -17.34 9.11 -10.53
C LEU A 220 -17.86 10.52 -10.84
N ARG A 221 -19.18 10.73 -10.79
CA ARG A 221 -19.80 12.04 -11.03
C ARG A 221 -19.30 13.08 -10.03
N ARG A 222 -18.52 14.06 -10.52
CA ARG A 222 -17.88 15.09 -9.70
C ARG A 222 -18.87 15.96 -8.93
N GLU A 223 -20.08 16.16 -9.44
CA GLU A 223 -21.14 16.93 -8.80
C GLU A 223 -21.95 16.14 -7.76
N LYS A 224 -21.69 14.83 -7.63
CA LYS A 224 -22.42 13.93 -6.73
C LYS A 224 -21.52 13.33 -5.66
N PHE A 225 -20.32 12.87 -6.02
CA PHE A 225 -19.39 12.18 -5.11
C PHE A 225 -18.37 13.14 -4.54
N HIS A 226 -18.44 13.36 -3.22
CA HIS A 226 -17.66 14.40 -2.54
C HIS A 226 -16.87 13.87 -1.34
N TYR A 227 -17.20 12.69 -0.83
CA TYR A 227 -16.65 12.18 0.42
C TYR A 227 -15.92 10.86 0.19
N ILE A 228 -14.67 10.76 0.62
CA ILE A 228 -13.88 9.54 0.53
C ILE A 228 -13.86 8.78 1.85
N THR A 229 -13.64 7.48 1.71
CA THR A 229 -13.50 6.55 2.82
C THR A 229 -12.49 5.49 2.42
N ILE A 230 -11.33 5.50 3.08
CA ILE A 230 -10.22 4.58 2.81
C ILE A 230 -9.90 3.73 4.05
N SER A 231 -9.95 4.35 5.23
CA SER A 231 -9.86 3.68 6.52
C SER A 231 -10.77 4.37 7.54
N ASP A 232 -10.84 3.85 8.76
CA ASP A 232 -11.62 4.49 9.84
C ASP A 232 -11.04 5.88 10.23
N GLN A 233 -9.75 6.10 9.98
CA GLN A 233 -9.04 7.35 10.23
C GLN A 233 -8.98 8.24 8.98
N LYS A 234 -8.87 7.66 7.77
CA LYS A 234 -8.79 8.40 6.49
C LYS A 234 -10.13 8.54 5.80
N GLN A 235 -10.92 9.50 6.26
CA GLN A 235 -12.21 9.89 5.68
C GLN A 235 -12.33 11.41 5.61
N ARG A 236 -12.79 11.95 4.48
CA ARG A 236 -12.93 13.41 4.32
C ARG A 236 -13.81 13.79 3.15
N VAL A 237 -14.24 15.05 3.18
CA VAL A 237 -14.62 15.77 1.96
C VAL A 237 -13.35 16.04 1.15
N MET A 238 -13.41 15.70 -0.12
CA MET A 238 -12.33 15.96 -1.06
C MET A 238 -12.48 17.33 -1.72
N PRO A 239 -11.36 17.98 -2.07
CA PRO A 239 -11.40 19.13 -2.97
C PRO A 239 -11.94 18.72 -4.33
N MET A 240 -12.43 19.70 -5.09
CA MET A 240 -12.90 19.50 -6.45
C MET A 240 -11.72 19.60 -7.43
N PRO A 241 -11.76 18.96 -8.62
CA PRO A 241 -10.74 19.15 -9.66
C PRO A 241 -10.44 20.61 -9.98
N GLU A 242 -11.49 21.43 -9.99
CA GLU A 242 -11.40 22.85 -10.28
C GLU A 242 -10.60 23.60 -9.19
N ASP A 243 -10.53 23.08 -7.97
CA ASP A 243 -9.76 23.68 -6.87
C ASP A 243 -8.25 23.52 -7.06
N LEU A 244 -7.82 22.58 -7.90
CA LEU A 244 -6.41 22.36 -8.21
C LEU A 244 -5.90 23.28 -9.31
N LEU A 245 -6.79 23.97 -10.04
CA LEU A 245 -6.45 24.81 -11.18
C LEU A 245 -5.88 26.18 -10.76
N PRO A 246 -5.05 26.83 -11.60
CA PRO A 246 -4.55 28.17 -11.35
C PRO A 246 -5.68 29.16 -11.01
N GLY A 247 -5.46 29.96 -9.96
CA GLY A 247 -6.45 30.92 -9.42
C GLY A 247 -7.26 30.37 -8.24
N ARG A 248 -7.37 29.05 -8.10
CA ARG A 248 -7.93 28.37 -6.91
C ARG A 248 -6.87 27.57 -6.16
N GLY A 249 -5.98 26.93 -6.89
CA GLY A 249 -4.83 26.18 -6.40
C GLY A 249 -3.50 26.85 -6.72
N LYS A 250 -2.46 26.49 -5.95
CA LYS A 250 -1.07 26.83 -6.22
C LYS A 250 -0.23 25.56 -6.14
N GLN A 251 0.34 25.14 -7.28
CA GLN A 251 1.29 24.03 -7.33
C GLN A 251 2.50 24.32 -6.42
N LEU A 252 2.96 23.30 -5.71
CA LEU A 252 4.13 23.36 -4.83
C LEU A 252 5.33 22.66 -5.51
N ILE A 253 6.24 22.07 -4.71
CA ILE A 253 7.52 21.51 -5.22
C ILE A 253 7.29 20.45 -6.32
N VAL A 254 6.30 19.57 -6.16
CA VAL A 254 5.94 18.56 -7.16
C VAL A 254 4.57 18.87 -7.78
N PRO A 255 4.32 18.49 -9.04
CA PRO A 255 3.04 18.72 -9.72
C PRO A 255 1.83 18.14 -8.99
N GLU A 256 2.02 17.06 -8.24
CA GLU A 256 0.96 16.40 -7.48
C GLU A 256 0.51 17.18 -6.24
N SER A 257 1.38 18.02 -5.65
CA SER A 257 1.08 18.75 -4.43
C SER A 257 0.54 20.14 -4.75
N VAL A 258 -0.71 20.41 -4.39
CA VAL A 258 -1.38 21.70 -4.68
C VAL A 258 -1.94 22.31 -3.39
N LEU A 259 -1.52 23.53 -3.07
CA LEU A 259 -2.10 24.33 -2.00
C LEU A 259 -3.45 24.91 -2.44
N LEU A 260 -4.49 24.68 -1.64
CA LEU A 260 -5.84 25.17 -1.88
C LEU A 260 -5.97 26.63 -1.40
N VAL A 261 -5.84 27.59 -2.31
CA VAL A 261 -5.84 29.04 -2.03
C VAL A 261 -7.26 29.61 -1.94
N ASN A 262 -8.12 29.23 -2.89
CA ASN A 262 -9.51 29.65 -2.98
C ASN A 262 -10.43 28.49 -3.41
N PRO A 263 -10.49 27.41 -2.61
CA PRO A 263 -11.30 26.24 -2.94
C PRO A 263 -12.80 26.56 -2.94
N ILE A 264 -13.58 25.79 -3.71
CA ILE A 264 -15.04 25.84 -3.76
C ILE A 264 -15.62 25.57 -2.37
N ASN A 265 -15.05 24.60 -1.63
CA ASN A 265 -15.36 24.41 -0.23
C ASN A 265 -14.38 25.21 0.65
N PRO A 266 -14.81 26.33 1.27
CA PRO A 266 -13.93 27.19 2.05
C PRO A 266 -13.33 26.51 3.30
N ASP A 267 -13.92 25.41 3.78
CA ASP A 267 -13.34 24.61 4.87
C ASP A 267 -11.98 24.00 4.48
N LEU A 268 -11.70 23.81 3.20
CA LEU A 268 -10.45 23.21 2.70
C LEU A 268 -9.35 24.27 2.46
N LYS A 269 -9.64 25.55 2.67
CA LYS A 269 -8.70 26.62 2.40
C LYS A 269 -7.43 26.48 3.26
N GLY A 270 -6.28 26.57 2.63
CA GLY A 270 -4.96 26.44 3.26
C GLY A 270 -4.46 25.00 3.42
N GLU A 271 -5.26 24.00 3.04
CA GLU A 271 -4.79 22.61 3.00
C GLU A 271 -4.01 22.35 1.72
N VAL A 272 -3.08 21.39 1.77
CA VAL A 272 -2.42 20.84 0.58
C VAL A 272 -3.11 19.53 0.21
N ASP A 273 -3.52 19.41 -1.05
CA ASP A 273 -3.99 18.17 -1.65
C ASP A 273 -2.84 17.51 -2.43
N ASP A 274 -2.68 16.21 -2.24
CA ASP A 274 -1.76 15.37 -2.99
C ASP A 274 -2.32 13.94 -3.02
N LYS A 275 -2.39 13.33 -4.21
CA LYS A 275 -2.95 11.99 -4.40
C LYS A 275 -2.27 10.93 -3.50
N TYR A 276 -0.98 11.10 -3.19
CA TYR A 276 -0.24 10.11 -2.40
C TYR A 276 -0.60 10.12 -0.92
N GLN A 277 -1.25 11.17 -0.41
CA GLN A 277 -1.82 11.21 0.94
C GLN A 277 -2.89 10.15 1.16
N TYR A 278 -3.45 9.61 0.08
CA TYR A 278 -4.50 8.59 0.08
C TYR A 278 -3.97 7.18 -0.22
N SER A 279 -2.66 6.97 -0.09
CA SER A 279 -2.03 5.65 -0.29
C SER A 279 -2.26 4.73 0.93
N MET A 280 -2.20 3.42 0.68
CA MET A 280 -2.30 2.35 1.69
C MET A 280 -1.31 1.24 1.37
N ASP A 281 -0.76 0.59 2.41
CA ASP A 281 -0.04 -0.68 2.27
C ASP A 281 -0.99 -1.77 1.78
N ASN A 282 -0.48 -2.69 0.95
CA ASN A 282 -1.24 -3.87 0.50
C ASN A 282 -1.85 -4.68 1.66
N LYS A 283 -1.15 -4.77 2.79
CA LYS A 283 -1.59 -5.49 4.00
C LYS A 283 -2.74 -4.81 4.76
N ASP A 284 -2.89 -3.49 4.62
CA ASP A 284 -3.84 -2.67 5.40
C ASP A 284 -5.05 -2.22 4.57
N GLY A 285 -5.02 -2.45 3.25
CA GLY A 285 -6.13 -2.15 2.33
C GLY A 285 -7.22 -3.23 2.32
N GLY A 286 -8.00 -3.23 1.25
CA GLY A 286 -9.01 -4.27 0.98
C GLY A 286 -10.39 -3.72 0.66
N VAL A 287 -10.73 -2.52 1.13
CA VAL A 287 -11.92 -1.78 0.71
C VAL A 287 -11.69 -0.27 0.82
N HIS A 288 -12.06 0.46 -0.23
CA HIS A 288 -12.02 1.93 -0.26
C HIS A 288 -13.03 2.45 -1.28
N GLY A 289 -13.42 3.73 -1.15
CA GLY A 289 -14.48 4.26 -1.99
C GLY A 289 -14.91 5.68 -1.72
N TRP A 290 -16.04 6.02 -2.33
CA TRP A 290 -16.65 7.34 -2.30
C TRP A 290 -18.12 7.26 -1.90
N ILE A 291 -18.61 8.30 -1.23
CA ILE A 291 -20.01 8.50 -0.90
C ILE A 291 -20.53 9.74 -1.63
N SER A 292 -21.68 9.60 -2.29
CA SER A 292 -22.40 10.70 -2.92
C SER A 292 -23.38 11.40 -1.98
N SER A 293 -23.72 12.64 -2.29
CA SER A 293 -24.61 13.47 -1.45
C SER A 293 -26.08 13.40 -1.84
N ASP A 294 -26.43 13.16 -3.11
CA ASP A 294 -27.83 13.07 -3.57
C ASP A 294 -27.97 12.38 -4.94
N PRO A 295 -28.56 11.18 -5.04
CA PRO A 295 -28.90 10.29 -3.92
C PRO A 295 -27.64 9.86 -3.14
N ILE A 296 -27.83 9.34 -1.92
CA ILE A 296 -26.73 8.92 -1.05
C ILE A 296 -26.35 7.48 -1.38
N ILE A 297 -25.24 7.34 -2.11
CA ILE A 297 -24.75 6.07 -2.65
C ILE A 297 -23.29 5.91 -2.24
N GLY A 298 -22.94 4.74 -1.74
CA GLY A 298 -21.56 4.31 -1.57
C GLY A 298 -21.09 3.56 -2.82
N PHE A 299 -19.92 3.93 -3.34
CA PHE A 299 -19.20 3.22 -4.39
C PHE A 299 -17.89 2.67 -3.81
N TRP A 300 -17.71 1.35 -3.80
CA TRP A 300 -16.61 0.70 -3.11
C TRP A 300 -15.85 -0.25 -4.03
N VAL A 301 -14.52 -0.19 -4.01
CA VAL A 301 -13.64 -1.19 -4.61
C VAL A 301 -13.19 -2.14 -3.50
N ILE A 302 -13.44 -3.43 -3.67
CA ILE A 302 -13.09 -4.49 -2.72
C ILE A 302 -12.10 -5.45 -3.35
N PHE A 303 -10.97 -5.67 -2.66
CA PHE A 303 -9.96 -6.65 -3.02
C PHE A 303 -10.06 -7.86 -2.08
N PRO A 304 -10.64 -8.98 -2.51
CA PRO A 304 -10.74 -10.18 -1.67
C PRO A 304 -9.40 -10.91 -1.51
N SER A 305 -8.41 -10.58 -2.35
CA SER A 305 -7.07 -11.15 -2.32
C SER A 305 -6.05 -10.17 -2.89
N ASN A 306 -4.82 -10.28 -2.41
CA ASN A 306 -3.66 -9.54 -2.87
C ASN A 306 -2.75 -10.38 -3.79
N GLU A 307 -3.15 -11.59 -4.19
CA GLU A 307 -2.25 -12.57 -4.83
C GLU A 307 -1.54 -12.06 -6.09
N PHE A 308 -2.22 -11.18 -6.82
CA PHE A 308 -1.78 -10.63 -8.10
C PHE A 308 -1.04 -9.30 -7.96
N ARG A 309 -1.01 -8.70 -6.76
CA ARG A 309 -0.30 -7.43 -6.55
C ARG A 309 1.21 -7.62 -6.48
N ASN A 310 1.97 -6.58 -6.82
CA ASN A 310 3.43 -6.59 -6.72
C ASN A 310 3.94 -6.05 -5.38
N GLY A 311 5.14 -6.48 -5.00
CA GLY A 311 5.97 -5.96 -3.90
C GLY A 311 5.53 -6.30 -2.48
N GLY A 312 4.78 -7.39 -2.30
CA GLY A 312 4.52 -7.94 -0.98
C GLY A 312 3.64 -7.07 -0.07
N PRO A 313 3.65 -7.33 1.26
CA PRO A 313 2.66 -6.79 2.19
C PRO A 313 2.80 -5.29 2.47
N THR A 314 4.02 -4.74 2.53
CA THR A 314 4.30 -3.34 2.91
C THR A 314 4.35 -2.39 1.72
N LYS A 315 4.14 -2.90 0.50
CA LYS A 315 4.09 -2.03 -0.68
C LYS A 315 2.86 -1.13 -0.61
N GLN A 316 3.11 0.18 -0.72
CA GLN A 316 2.10 1.21 -0.80
C GLN A 316 1.60 1.40 -2.24
N GLU A 317 0.30 1.61 -2.36
CA GLU A 317 -0.36 1.99 -3.61
C GLU A 317 -1.51 2.99 -3.39
N LEU A 318 -1.87 3.70 -4.46
CA LEU A 318 -2.98 4.66 -4.45
C LEU A 318 -4.34 3.96 -4.27
N THR A 319 -5.32 4.67 -3.72
CA THR A 319 -6.70 4.15 -3.54
C THR A 319 -7.73 5.04 -4.24
N VAL A 320 -7.74 6.33 -3.92
CA VAL A 320 -8.61 7.36 -4.49
C VAL A 320 -7.80 8.63 -4.73
N HIS A 321 -8.32 9.56 -5.54
CA HIS A 321 -7.75 10.90 -5.65
C HIS A 321 -8.79 11.93 -6.09
N THR A 322 -8.45 13.22 -5.99
CA THR A 322 -9.26 14.35 -6.44
C THR A 322 -9.81 14.14 -7.86
N GLY A 323 -11.10 14.44 -8.07
CA GLY A 323 -11.82 14.20 -9.33
C GLY A 323 -12.75 12.99 -9.34
N PRO A 324 -13.57 12.90 -8.29
CA PRO A 324 -13.79 11.67 -7.52
C PRO A 324 -13.38 10.38 -8.24
N ASN A 325 -12.07 10.11 -8.20
CA ASN A 325 -11.50 8.94 -8.84
C ASN A 325 -11.33 7.83 -7.82
N CYS A 326 -11.78 6.62 -8.17
CA CYS A 326 -11.59 5.41 -7.38
C CYS A 326 -10.73 4.43 -8.18
N LEU A 327 -9.65 3.93 -7.58
CA LEU A 327 -8.63 3.14 -8.25
C LEU A 327 -8.62 1.70 -7.76
N ALA A 328 -8.57 0.75 -8.68
CA ALA A 328 -8.16 -0.61 -8.40
C ALA A 328 -6.71 -0.78 -8.88
N MET A 329 -5.75 -0.59 -7.98
CA MET A 329 -4.31 -0.75 -8.26
C MET A 329 -3.92 -2.23 -8.21
N PHE A 330 -3.25 -2.71 -9.27
CA PHE A 330 -2.73 -4.09 -9.34
C PHE A 330 -1.21 -4.14 -9.39
N HIS A 331 -0.61 -3.19 -10.09
CA HIS A 331 0.82 -3.13 -10.31
C HIS A 331 1.21 -1.66 -10.39
N GLY A 332 2.30 -1.29 -9.71
CA GLY A 332 2.86 0.06 -9.78
C GLY A 332 4.29 0.12 -9.24
N THR A 333 5.04 1.14 -9.66
CA THR A 333 6.39 1.46 -9.13
C THR A 333 6.35 2.41 -7.93
N HIS A 334 5.16 2.75 -7.41
CA HIS A 334 5.04 3.68 -6.29
C HIS A 334 5.80 3.17 -5.05
N PHE A 335 6.48 4.07 -4.34
CA PHE A 335 7.26 3.81 -3.11
C PHE A 335 8.46 2.85 -3.24
N ILE A 336 8.78 2.34 -4.44
CA ILE A 336 9.93 1.45 -4.67
C ILE A 336 10.76 1.89 -5.90
N GLY A 337 10.11 2.50 -6.90
CA GLY A 337 10.77 3.02 -8.09
C GLY A 337 11.18 1.92 -9.06
N ASP A 338 12.33 2.07 -9.71
CA ASP A 338 12.76 1.20 -10.80
C ASP A 338 13.09 -0.23 -10.31
N ASP A 339 13.38 -0.41 -9.01
CA ASP A 339 13.70 -1.71 -8.41
C ASP A 339 12.56 -2.75 -8.47
N ILE A 340 11.31 -2.32 -8.75
CA ILE A 340 10.14 -3.22 -8.92
C ILE A 340 9.60 -3.27 -10.35
N LEU A 341 10.26 -2.62 -11.31
CA LEU A 341 9.80 -2.59 -12.69
C LEU A 341 9.71 -4.02 -13.26
N ALA A 342 8.59 -4.37 -13.89
CA ALA A 342 8.46 -5.69 -14.52
C ALA A 342 9.14 -5.71 -15.88
N HIS A 343 10.39 -6.19 -15.87
CA HIS A 343 11.19 -6.38 -17.08
C HIS A 343 10.83 -7.67 -17.82
N PHE A 344 10.43 -7.55 -19.08
CA PHE A 344 10.23 -8.67 -20.00
C PHE A 344 11.35 -8.71 -21.04
N GLN A 345 12.02 -9.85 -21.15
CA GLN A 345 13.10 -10.05 -22.13
C GLN A 345 12.56 -10.41 -23.52
N ASP A 346 13.41 -10.27 -24.55
CA ASP A 346 13.06 -10.66 -25.92
C ASP A 346 12.63 -12.14 -25.98
N GLY A 347 11.44 -12.39 -26.50
CA GLY A 347 10.85 -13.73 -26.60
C GLY A 347 10.37 -14.33 -25.29
N GLU A 348 10.43 -13.61 -24.16
CA GLU A 348 9.88 -14.07 -22.89
C GLU A 348 8.37 -14.27 -23.00
N THR A 349 7.87 -15.41 -22.50
CA THR A 349 6.44 -15.66 -22.41
C THR A 349 5.99 -15.48 -20.97
N TRP A 350 4.82 -14.86 -20.81
CA TRP A 350 4.26 -14.60 -19.49
C TRP A 350 2.75 -14.52 -19.56
N ARG A 351 2.08 -14.94 -18.50
CA ARG A 351 0.64 -14.77 -18.34
C ARG A 351 0.30 -14.54 -16.87
N LYS A 352 -0.60 -13.60 -16.60
CA LYS A 352 -1.12 -13.35 -15.25
C LYS A 352 -2.57 -12.89 -15.30
N VAL A 353 -3.32 -13.29 -14.28
CA VAL A 353 -4.68 -12.83 -14.03
C VAL A 353 -4.63 -11.78 -12.91
N PHE A 354 -5.15 -10.58 -13.20
CA PHE A 354 -5.30 -9.49 -12.24
C PHE A 354 -6.74 -9.42 -11.76
N GLY A 355 -6.98 -9.69 -10.47
CA GLY A 355 -8.32 -9.86 -9.90
C GLY A 355 -8.74 -11.33 -9.75
N PRO A 356 -10.05 -11.61 -9.62
CA PRO A 356 -11.13 -10.61 -9.60
C PRO A 356 -11.14 -9.73 -8.36
N PHE A 357 -11.42 -8.46 -8.57
CA PHE A 357 -11.86 -7.54 -7.51
C PHE A 357 -13.37 -7.29 -7.67
N PHE A 358 -14.01 -6.81 -6.62
CA PHE A 358 -15.45 -6.57 -6.59
C PHE A 358 -15.76 -5.08 -6.44
N VAL A 359 -16.68 -4.57 -7.26
CA VAL A 359 -17.26 -3.24 -7.09
C VAL A 359 -18.58 -3.41 -6.35
N TYR A 360 -18.66 -2.88 -5.14
CA TYR A 360 -19.85 -2.94 -4.30
C TYR A 360 -20.56 -1.59 -4.24
N LEU A 361 -21.89 -1.62 -4.30
CA LEU A 361 -22.76 -0.47 -4.25
C LEU A 361 -23.80 -0.65 -3.14
N ASN A 362 -23.94 0.36 -2.30
CA ASN A 362 -25.00 0.44 -1.30
C ASN A 362 -25.58 1.86 -1.26
N SER A 363 -26.76 2.03 -0.67
CA SER A 363 -27.43 3.34 -0.62
C SER A 363 -28.29 3.48 0.62
N THR A 364 -28.59 4.72 0.98
CA THR A 364 -29.53 5.02 2.05
C THR A 364 -30.36 6.25 1.70
N PRO A 365 -31.68 6.27 1.97
CA PRO A 365 -32.48 7.47 1.77
C PRO A 365 -32.29 8.51 2.90
N ASN A 366 -31.62 8.15 3.99
CA ASN A 366 -31.48 8.99 5.18
C ASN A 366 -30.02 9.42 5.36
N VAL A 367 -29.77 10.73 5.30
CA VAL A 367 -28.43 11.33 5.49
C VAL A 367 -27.80 10.94 6.82
N SER A 368 -28.59 10.79 7.89
CA SER A 368 -28.09 10.38 9.20
C SER A 368 -27.48 8.97 9.20
N ASN A 369 -27.82 8.14 8.21
CA ASN A 369 -27.31 6.78 8.06
C ASN A 369 -26.18 6.67 7.04
N ALA A 370 -25.70 7.77 6.45
CA ALA A 370 -24.66 7.73 5.40
C ALA A 370 -23.37 7.05 5.87
N TYR A 371 -23.00 7.20 7.14
CA TYR A 371 -21.83 6.53 7.74
C TYR A 371 -21.96 4.99 7.73
N ASN A 372 -23.18 4.45 7.81
CA ASN A 372 -23.40 3.01 7.79
C ASN A 372 -23.05 2.37 6.44
N LEU A 373 -22.97 3.16 5.36
CA LEU A 373 -22.52 2.68 4.05
C LEU A 373 -21.09 2.12 4.11
N TRP A 374 -20.21 2.78 4.87
CA TRP A 374 -18.84 2.32 5.09
C TRP A 374 -18.78 1.05 5.94
N ILE A 375 -19.55 1.01 7.03
CA ILE A 375 -19.63 -0.16 7.91
C ILE A 375 -20.14 -1.39 7.14
N ASP A 376 -21.13 -1.18 6.29
CA ASP A 376 -21.68 -2.21 5.42
C ASP A 376 -20.67 -2.67 4.35
N ALA A 377 -19.93 -1.74 3.72
CA ALA A 377 -18.86 -2.09 2.78
C ALA A 377 -17.74 -2.93 3.43
N LYS A 378 -17.37 -2.64 4.69
CA LYS A 378 -16.43 -3.48 5.46
C LYS A 378 -16.97 -4.89 5.69
N LYS A 379 -18.28 -5.04 5.94
CA LYS A 379 -18.92 -6.36 6.06
C LYS A 379 -18.92 -7.10 4.73
N GLN A 380 -19.25 -6.41 3.64
CA GLN A 380 -19.21 -7.01 2.31
C GLN A 380 -17.79 -7.49 1.96
N ARG A 381 -16.75 -6.73 2.30
CA ARG A 381 -15.35 -7.17 2.11
C ARG A 381 -15.10 -8.55 2.73
N LEU A 382 -15.54 -8.77 3.97
CA LEU A 382 -15.36 -10.06 4.65
C LEU A 382 -16.12 -11.20 3.95
N VAL A 383 -17.28 -10.92 3.36
CA VAL A 383 -18.02 -11.89 2.55
C VAL A 383 -17.23 -12.25 1.30
N GLU A 384 -16.67 -11.26 0.60
CA GLU A 384 -15.87 -11.49 -0.60
C GLU A 384 -14.55 -12.23 -0.29
N GLU A 385 -13.86 -11.88 0.81
CA GLU A 385 -12.66 -12.57 1.27
C GLU A 385 -12.95 -14.05 1.62
N ALA A 386 -14.11 -14.34 2.22
CA ALA A 386 -14.53 -15.70 2.54
C ALA A 386 -14.97 -16.50 1.30
N ALA A 387 -15.52 -15.83 0.29
CA ALA A 387 -15.95 -16.44 -0.97
C ALA A 387 -14.78 -16.70 -1.93
N TRP A 388 -13.68 -15.95 -1.81
CA TRP A 388 -12.50 -16.15 -2.64
C TRP A 388 -11.70 -17.40 -2.21
N PRO A 389 -11.15 -18.19 -3.17
CA PRO A 389 -11.25 -18.07 -4.62
C PRO A 389 -12.64 -18.43 -5.17
N TYR A 390 -13.15 -17.60 -6.06
CA TYR A 390 -14.48 -17.77 -6.65
C TYR A 390 -14.54 -19.02 -7.54
N ASP A 391 -15.61 -19.81 -7.43
CA ASP A 391 -15.83 -20.99 -8.26
C ASP A 391 -16.47 -20.68 -9.62
N PHE A 392 -16.93 -19.46 -9.80
CA PHE A 392 -17.68 -19.03 -10.97
C PHE A 392 -16.82 -18.48 -12.12
N VAL A 393 -15.54 -18.18 -11.89
CA VAL A 393 -14.63 -17.59 -12.89
C VAL A 393 -14.32 -18.61 -13.97
N SER A 394 -14.63 -18.31 -15.24
CA SER A 394 -14.61 -19.33 -16.29
C SER A 394 -13.25 -19.54 -16.98
N THR A 395 -12.30 -18.62 -16.81
CA THR A 395 -10.99 -18.73 -17.48
C THR A 395 -10.16 -19.88 -16.87
N PRO A 396 -9.52 -20.74 -17.69
CA PRO A 396 -8.65 -21.80 -17.19
C PRO A 396 -7.36 -21.28 -16.53
N TYR A 397 -7.10 -19.97 -16.60
CA TYR A 397 -5.92 -19.33 -16.01
C TYR A 397 -6.17 -18.84 -14.57
N TYR A 398 -7.40 -18.95 -14.10
CA TYR A 398 -7.78 -18.71 -12.72
C TYR A 398 -8.09 -20.06 -12.07
N LEU A 399 -7.38 -20.40 -11.01
CA LEU A 399 -7.60 -21.66 -10.29
C LEU A 399 -8.67 -21.47 -9.22
N THR A 400 -9.60 -22.41 -9.13
CA THR A 400 -10.59 -22.47 -8.06
C THR A 400 -9.95 -22.94 -6.75
N ALA A 401 -10.69 -22.85 -5.64
CA ALA A 401 -10.21 -23.31 -4.33
C ALA A 401 -9.73 -24.77 -4.32
N LYS A 402 -10.37 -25.67 -5.09
CA LYS A 402 -10.02 -27.09 -5.17
C LYS A 402 -8.73 -27.36 -5.95
N GLU A 403 -8.37 -26.45 -6.85
CA GLU A 403 -7.17 -26.53 -7.68
C GLU A 403 -5.95 -25.87 -7.02
N ARG A 404 -6.14 -25.29 -5.84
CA ARG A 404 -5.12 -24.61 -5.04
C ARG A 404 -4.73 -25.45 -3.83
N GLY A 405 -3.56 -25.17 -3.28
CA GLY A 405 -3.04 -25.80 -2.08
C GLY A 405 -2.90 -24.82 -0.92
N SER A 406 -2.19 -25.25 0.12
CA SER A 406 -1.87 -24.44 1.29
C SER A 406 -0.54 -24.85 1.91
N ALA A 407 0.03 -23.99 2.74
CA ALA A 407 1.19 -24.30 3.56
C ALA A 407 0.94 -23.89 5.02
N THR A 408 1.30 -24.76 5.96
CA THR A 408 1.14 -24.54 7.40
C THR A 408 2.45 -24.76 8.12
N GLY A 409 2.81 -23.84 9.00
CA GLY A 409 4.03 -23.93 9.79
C GLY A 409 3.99 -23.07 11.04
N ARG A 410 5.10 -23.08 11.76
CA ARG A 410 5.33 -22.22 12.92
C ARG A 410 6.72 -21.64 12.86
N LEU A 411 6.84 -20.31 12.86
CA LEU A 411 8.11 -19.61 12.81
C LEU A 411 8.58 -19.21 14.21
N PHE A 412 9.86 -19.47 14.48
CA PHE A 412 10.57 -19.02 15.66
C PHE A 412 11.74 -18.13 15.27
N VAL A 413 12.17 -17.29 16.20
CA VAL A 413 13.41 -16.53 16.14
C VAL A 413 14.41 -17.14 17.12
N GLN A 414 15.64 -17.37 16.64
CA GLN A 414 16.78 -17.75 17.45
C GLN A 414 17.76 -16.57 17.52
N GLU A 415 17.75 -15.84 18.62
CA GLU A 415 18.64 -14.71 18.85
C GLU A 415 19.30 -14.84 20.23
N ARG A 416 20.53 -15.37 20.24
CA ARG A 416 21.24 -15.80 21.46
C ARG A 416 21.57 -14.67 22.44
N PHE A 417 21.61 -13.41 22.00
CA PHE A 417 21.87 -12.26 22.88
C PHE A 417 20.59 -11.67 23.46
N VAL A 418 19.42 -12.13 23.01
CA VAL A 418 18.10 -11.80 23.57
C VAL A 418 17.62 -12.95 24.47
N SER A 419 17.70 -14.20 24.01
CA SER A 419 17.23 -15.38 24.73
C SER A 419 17.99 -16.64 24.33
N GLY A 420 18.28 -17.51 25.30
CA GLY A 420 18.79 -18.86 25.03
C GLY A 420 17.74 -19.82 24.47
N ASN A 421 16.45 -19.47 24.58
CA ASN A 421 15.33 -20.24 24.06
C ASN A 421 14.80 -19.65 22.74
N LEU A 422 14.18 -20.50 21.91
CA LEU A 422 13.45 -20.06 20.72
C LEU A 422 12.31 -19.11 21.08
N ILE A 423 12.25 -17.96 20.42
CA ILE A 423 11.24 -16.93 20.62
C ILE A 423 10.17 -17.13 19.54
N PRO A 424 8.88 -17.27 19.88
CA PRO A 424 7.82 -17.26 18.86
C PRO A 424 7.88 -16.01 17.99
N ALA A 425 7.86 -16.17 16.66
CA ALA A 425 7.86 -15.04 15.74
C ALA A 425 6.48 -14.38 15.69
N LYS A 426 6.12 -13.64 16.74
CA LYS A 426 4.82 -12.99 16.91
C LYS A 426 4.62 -11.90 15.85
N TYR A 427 3.46 -11.94 15.16
CA TYR A 427 3.06 -10.94 14.17
C TYR A 427 4.03 -10.74 12.99
N ALA A 428 4.91 -11.73 12.77
CA ALA A 428 5.75 -11.81 11.58
C ALA A 428 4.88 -11.95 10.33
N TYR A 429 5.27 -11.27 9.25
CA TYR A 429 4.73 -11.56 7.93
C TYR A 429 5.52 -12.70 7.32
N VAL A 430 4.82 -13.73 6.85
CA VAL A 430 5.39 -14.90 6.20
C VAL A 430 4.66 -15.13 4.88
N GLY A 431 5.39 -15.43 3.80
CA GLY A 431 4.77 -15.60 2.50
C GLY A 431 5.55 -16.40 1.48
N LEU A 432 4.83 -16.86 0.46
CA LEU A 432 5.32 -17.62 -0.67
C LEU A 432 5.42 -16.70 -1.90
N SER A 433 6.57 -16.73 -2.56
CA SER A 433 6.83 -15.96 -3.77
C SER A 433 7.66 -16.78 -4.77
N ALA A 434 7.56 -16.45 -6.06
CA ALA A 434 8.42 -17.04 -7.08
C ALA A 434 9.89 -16.63 -6.89
N ALA A 435 10.13 -15.44 -6.31
CA ALA A 435 11.44 -15.00 -5.83
C ALA A 435 12.06 -16.01 -4.85
N ARG A 436 13.37 -16.23 -4.95
CA ARG A 436 14.15 -17.17 -4.11
C ARG A 436 15.46 -16.58 -3.59
N THR A 437 15.51 -15.26 -3.53
CA THR A 437 16.61 -14.50 -2.92
C THR A 437 16.07 -13.80 -1.69
N GLU A 438 16.89 -13.72 -0.64
CA GLU A 438 16.53 -13.05 0.62
C GLU A 438 16.04 -11.62 0.34
N GLY A 439 14.90 -11.25 0.93
CA GLY A 439 14.26 -9.95 0.75
C GLY A 439 13.63 -9.68 -0.63
N ALA A 440 13.84 -10.51 -1.64
CA ALA A 440 13.37 -10.24 -3.01
C ALA A 440 11.85 -10.32 -3.20
N TRP A 441 11.10 -10.84 -2.22
CA TRP A 441 9.64 -10.78 -2.28
C TRP A 441 9.07 -9.35 -2.26
N GLN A 442 9.80 -8.36 -1.75
CA GLN A 442 9.36 -6.96 -1.77
C GLN A 442 9.54 -6.29 -3.14
N THR A 443 10.30 -6.94 -4.06
CA THR A 443 10.51 -6.51 -5.44
C THR A 443 9.94 -7.53 -6.45
N GLU A 444 9.23 -8.57 -5.98
CA GLU A 444 8.51 -9.48 -6.87
C GLU A 444 7.41 -8.72 -7.62
N SER A 445 7.43 -8.84 -8.94
CA SER A 445 6.63 -7.99 -9.83
C SER A 445 5.87 -8.78 -10.90
N LYS A 446 6.42 -9.93 -11.34
CA LYS A 446 5.85 -10.75 -12.42
C LYS A 446 5.02 -11.92 -11.90
N GLY A 447 5.44 -12.54 -10.79
CA GLY A 447 4.79 -13.70 -10.19
C GLY A 447 3.59 -13.34 -9.31
N TYR A 448 2.96 -14.39 -8.76
CA TYR A 448 1.98 -14.26 -7.68
C TYR A 448 2.68 -14.31 -6.33
N GLN A 449 2.09 -13.67 -5.33
CA GLN A 449 2.59 -13.67 -3.95
C GLN A 449 1.48 -13.98 -2.97
N PHE A 450 1.78 -14.78 -1.95
CA PHE A 450 0.81 -15.17 -0.93
C PHE A 450 1.43 -14.93 0.42
N TRP A 451 0.80 -14.16 1.29
CA TRP A 451 1.36 -13.87 2.60
C TRP A 451 0.26 -13.85 3.66
N VAL A 452 0.66 -14.08 4.89
CA VAL A 452 -0.18 -13.96 6.09
C VAL A 452 0.65 -13.40 7.22
N GLN A 453 -0.03 -12.92 8.27
CA GLN A 453 0.62 -12.61 9.54
C GLN A 453 0.50 -13.82 10.47
N THR A 454 1.58 -14.14 11.16
CA THR A 454 1.61 -15.17 12.20
C THR A 454 0.83 -14.75 13.44
N ASP A 455 0.30 -15.73 14.18
CA ASP A 455 -0.33 -15.48 15.48
C ASP A 455 0.71 -15.14 16.58
N ALA A 456 0.24 -14.95 17.82
CA ALA A 456 1.11 -14.66 18.97
C ALA A 456 2.12 -15.78 19.30
N ASN A 457 1.89 -16.98 18.79
CA ASN A 457 2.71 -18.17 18.97
C ASN A 457 3.60 -18.46 17.76
N GLY A 458 3.58 -17.63 16.71
CA GLY A 458 4.33 -17.83 15.47
C GLY A 458 3.68 -18.80 14.49
N ASN A 459 2.46 -19.28 14.73
CA ASN A 459 1.76 -20.18 13.82
C ASN A 459 1.21 -19.43 12.61
N PHE A 460 1.23 -20.08 11.44
CA PHE A 460 0.63 -19.54 10.23
C PHE A 460 0.06 -20.63 9.32
N THR A 461 -0.95 -20.25 8.53
CA THR A 461 -1.45 -21.04 7.40
C THR A 461 -1.68 -20.11 6.20
N ILE A 462 -0.91 -20.30 5.13
CA ILE A 462 -1.12 -19.62 3.85
C ILE A 462 -2.06 -20.48 3.01
N LYS A 463 -3.31 -20.04 2.84
CA LYS A 463 -4.35 -20.78 2.11
C LYS A 463 -4.43 -20.36 0.65
N ASN A 464 -5.10 -21.17 -0.17
CA ASN A 464 -5.49 -20.85 -1.54
C ASN A 464 -4.31 -20.47 -2.45
N VAL A 465 -3.18 -21.14 -2.26
CA VAL A 465 -1.95 -20.90 -3.00
C VAL A 465 -1.99 -21.65 -4.33
N ILE A 466 -1.62 -20.98 -5.42
CA ILE A 466 -1.50 -21.62 -6.74
C ILE A 466 -0.46 -22.75 -6.65
N PRO A 467 -0.70 -23.94 -7.24
CA PRO A 467 0.32 -25.00 -7.27
C PRO A 467 1.61 -24.53 -7.94
N GLY A 468 2.74 -24.85 -7.33
CA GLY A 468 4.04 -24.35 -7.75
C GLY A 468 5.13 -24.60 -6.72
N VAL A 469 6.32 -24.09 -7.02
CA VAL A 469 7.50 -24.19 -6.14
C VAL A 469 7.98 -22.80 -5.80
N TYR A 470 7.94 -22.45 -4.51
CA TYR A 470 8.10 -21.09 -4.01
C TYR A 470 9.28 -20.99 -3.04
N GLY A 471 9.85 -19.79 -2.92
CA GLY A 471 10.61 -19.42 -1.72
C GLY A 471 9.65 -19.07 -0.59
N LEU A 472 9.96 -19.49 0.64
CA LEU A 472 9.24 -19.08 1.84
C LEU A 472 9.98 -17.92 2.51
N HIS A 473 9.42 -16.73 2.38
CA HIS A 473 9.97 -15.48 2.87
C HIS A 473 9.29 -15.09 4.18
N GLY A 474 9.94 -14.23 4.95
CA GLY A 474 9.26 -13.50 6.00
C GLY A 474 10.14 -12.44 6.65
N TRP A 475 9.56 -11.73 7.60
CA TRP A 475 10.30 -10.89 8.52
C TRP A 475 9.53 -10.76 9.82
N VAL A 476 10.28 -10.50 10.88
CA VAL A 476 9.75 -10.48 12.24
C VAL A 476 9.97 -9.09 12.83
N PRO A 477 8.92 -8.32 13.13
CA PRO A 477 9.06 -7.06 13.85
C PRO A 477 9.92 -7.24 15.11
N GLY A 478 10.86 -6.34 15.35
CA GLY A 478 11.81 -6.45 16.46
C GLY A 478 13.13 -7.15 16.11
N PHE A 479 13.27 -7.72 14.90
CA PHE A 479 14.51 -8.33 14.42
C PHE A 479 14.90 -7.81 13.03
N ILE A 480 16.18 -7.50 12.84
CA ILE A 480 16.72 -7.04 11.55
C ILE A 480 16.88 -8.18 10.55
N GLY A 481 16.63 -7.87 9.27
CA GLY A 481 16.90 -8.75 8.14
C GLY A 481 15.64 -9.35 7.51
N ASP A 482 15.85 -10.27 6.58
CA ASP A 482 14.79 -11.00 5.88
C ASP A 482 14.96 -12.49 6.17
N TYR A 483 13.88 -13.15 6.57
CA TYR A 483 13.85 -14.61 6.63
C TYR A 483 13.62 -15.15 5.22
N LEU A 484 14.43 -16.11 4.80
CA LEU A 484 14.18 -16.97 3.65
C LEU A 484 14.51 -18.41 4.07
N ASP A 485 13.55 -19.31 3.88
CA ASP A 485 13.81 -20.72 4.13
C ASP A 485 14.81 -21.30 3.11
N ASN A 486 15.71 -22.16 3.59
CA ASN A 486 16.71 -22.79 2.73
C ASN A 486 16.09 -23.78 1.73
N ALA A 487 14.95 -24.38 2.08
CA ALA A 487 14.25 -25.32 1.22
C ALA A 487 13.11 -24.62 0.47
N PRO A 488 12.95 -24.87 -0.83
CA PRO A 488 11.77 -24.41 -1.54
C PRO A 488 10.52 -25.15 -1.05
N VAL A 489 9.39 -24.44 -1.03
CA VAL A 489 8.09 -25.00 -0.66
C VAL A 489 7.34 -25.40 -1.91
N THR A 490 7.02 -26.69 -2.02
CA THR A 490 6.15 -27.22 -3.08
C THR A 490 4.69 -27.19 -2.63
N ILE A 491 3.84 -26.56 -3.43
CA ILE A 491 2.39 -26.52 -3.26
C ILE A 491 1.75 -27.40 -4.33
N SER A 492 0.82 -28.26 -3.92
CA SER A 492 0.03 -29.10 -4.82
C SER A 492 -1.45 -28.81 -4.64
N ALA A 493 -2.23 -29.04 -5.70
CA ALA A 493 -3.68 -28.84 -5.67
C ALA A 493 -4.33 -29.73 -4.59
N GLY A 494 -5.23 -29.15 -3.80
CA GLY A 494 -5.98 -29.85 -2.76
C GLY A 494 -5.17 -30.31 -1.55
N SER A 495 -3.88 -29.97 -1.44
CA SER A 495 -3.02 -30.40 -0.34
C SER A 495 -2.69 -29.27 0.65
N ASN A 496 -2.30 -29.66 1.87
CA ASN A 496 -1.68 -28.78 2.84
C ASN A 496 -0.24 -29.25 3.08
N THR A 497 0.74 -28.45 2.66
CA THR A 497 2.16 -28.69 2.89
C THR A 497 2.50 -28.33 4.34
N LEU A 498 2.86 -29.33 5.15
CA LEU A 498 3.25 -29.14 6.54
C LEU A 498 4.75 -28.83 6.63
N LEU A 499 5.07 -27.60 7.05
CA LEU A 499 6.44 -27.09 7.17
C LEU A 499 7.06 -27.37 8.55
N GLY A 500 6.23 -27.70 9.54
CA GLY A 500 6.68 -27.91 10.91
C GLY A 500 7.19 -26.63 11.58
N ASN A 501 8.19 -26.76 12.44
CA ASN A 501 8.83 -25.64 13.11
C ASN A 501 9.99 -25.11 12.26
N LEU A 502 9.93 -23.83 11.93
CA LEU A 502 10.92 -23.08 11.19
C LEU A 502 11.66 -22.15 12.14
N THR A 503 12.93 -21.89 11.86
CA THR A 503 13.77 -21.02 12.70
C THR A 503 14.43 -19.94 11.85
N TYR A 504 14.13 -18.68 12.15
CA TYR A 504 14.87 -17.54 11.68
C TYR A 504 16.01 -17.23 12.64
N THR A 505 17.23 -17.10 12.13
CA THR A 505 18.40 -16.64 12.90
C THR A 505 18.81 -15.26 12.38
N PRO A 506 18.37 -14.16 13.03
CA PRO A 506 18.73 -12.81 12.63
C PRO A 506 20.25 -12.62 12.66
N ILE A 507 20.76 -11.77 11.77
CA ILE A 507 22.19 -11.52 11.66
C ILE A 507 22.71 -10.88 12.96
N ARG A 508 23.75 -11.50 13.54
CA ARG A 508 24.39 -11.03 14.77
C ARG A 508 25.83 -11.58 14.90
N ASP A 509 26.79 -10.66 15.00
CA ASP A 509 28.22 -10.99 15.14
C ASP A 509 28.72 -10.84 16.58
N GLY A 510 28.08 -10.01 17.40
CA GLY A 510 28.45 -9.84 18.80
C GLY A 510 27.46 -9.01 19.63
N PRO A 511 27.78 -8.69 20.89
CA PRO A 511 26.87 -7.98 21.77
C PRO A 511 26.63 -6.55 21.27
N THR A 512 25.41 -6.05 21.46
CA THR A 512 25.05 -4.65 21.20
C THR A 512 25.89 -3.71 22.07
N VAL A 513 26.56 -2.74 21.45
CA VAL A 513 27.12 -1.56 22.12
C VAL A 513 26.02 -0.53 22.33
N TRP A 514 25.30 -0.21 21.25
CA TRP A 514 24.14 0.67 21.26
C TRP A 514 23.23 0.39 20.06
N GLU A 515 22.00 0.86 20.14
CA GLU A 515 21.01 0.79 19.07
C GLU A 515 20.11 2.04 19.06
N ILE A 516 19.53 2.34 17.90
CA ILE A 516 18.62 3.47 17.67
C ILE A 516 17.44 2.95 16.83
N GLY A 517 16.21 3.26 17.27
CA GLY A 517 14.97 2.87 16.57
C GLY A 517 14.44 1.50 17.00
N PHE A 518 13.50 0.98 16.22
CA PHE A 518 12.90 -0.35 16.38
C PHE A 518 12.73 -0.96 14.99
N PRO A 519 13.22 -2.19 14.73
CA PRO A 519 13.19 -2.76 13.38
C PRO A 519 11.77 -3.22 13.03
N ASP A 520 11.01 -2.34 12.39
CA ASP A 520 9.67 -2.58 11.87
C ASP A 520 9.51 -2.19 10.39
N ARG A 521 10.63 -1.84 9.74
CA ARG A 521 10.75 -1.37 8.35
C ARG A 521 10.19 0.02 8.12
N THR A 522 9.95 0.81 9.16
CA THR A 522 9.36 2.13 9.06
C THR A 522 10.14 3.18 9.85
N ALA A 523 9.98 4.44 9.48
CA ALA A 523 10.49 5.56 10.29
C ALA A 523 9.51 6.01 11.41
N ILE A 524 8.49 5.20 11.76
CA ILE A 524 7.40 5.63 12.67
C ILE A 524 7.90 5.96 14.09
N GLY A 525 8.99 5.33 14.51
CA GLY A 525 9.59 5.51 15.84
C GLY A 525 10.37 6.81 16.04
N PHE A 526 10.46 7.66 15.01
CA PHE A 526 11.30 8.85 14.99
C PHE A 526 10.52 10.16 15.05
N TYR A 527 11.24 11.27 15.26
CA TYR A 527 10.65 12.59 15.45
C TYR A 527 10.09 13.17 14.14
N VAL A 528 8.75 13.25 14.09
CA VAL A 528 8.00 13.95 13.05
C VAL A 528 7.65 15.37 13.54
N PRO A 529 8.18 16.43 12.92
CA PRO A 529 7.96 17.80 13.36
C PRO A 529 6.50 18.22 13.15
N ASP A 530 6.09 19.34 13.76
CA ASP A 530 4.80 19.93 13.41
C ASP A 530 4.81 20.41 11.94
N VAL A 531 3.64 20.46 11.32
CA VAL A 531 3.50 21.00 9.95
C VAL A 531 3.66 22.51 9.96
N ASN A 532 4.16 23.08 8.86
CA ASN A 532 4.11 24.53 8.67
C ASN A 532 2.65 24.99 8.74
N PRO A 533 2.29 26.00 9.57
CA PRO A 533 0.91 26.47 9.69
C PRO A 533 0.23 26.88 8.38
N MET A 534 1.01 27.18 7.33
CA MET A 534 0.53 27.47 5.98
C MET A 534 -0.05 26.26 5.25
N TYR A 535 0.36 25.03 5.60
CA TYR A 535 0.09 23.80 4.84
C TYR A 535 -0.71 22.76 5.61
N VAL A 536 -1.33 23.14 6.72
CA VAL A 536 -2.02 22.21 7.62
C VAL A 536 -3.15 21.49 6.87
N ASN A 537 -2.97 20.21 6.61
CA ASN A 537 -4.05 19.32 6.18
C ASN A 537 -4.78 18.80 7.42
N LYS A 538 -6.09 19.04 7.52
CA LYS A 538 -6.84 18.75 8.75
C LYS A 538 -7.04 17.25 8.97
N LEU A 539 -6.94 16.44 7.91
CA LEU A 539 -7.04 14.99 8.02
C LEU A 539 -5.92 14.44 8.91
N PHE A 540 -4.68 14.89 8.72
CA PHE A 540 -3.49 14.33 9.37
C PHE A 540 -3.03 15.08 10.63
N LYS A 541 -3.97 15.68 11.38
CA LYS A 541 -3.64 16.40 12.63
C LYS A 541 -3.37 15.46 13.80
N SER A 542 -4.17 14.40 13.93
CA SER A 542 -4.13 13.49 15.09
C SER A 542 -3.55 12.12 14.76
N HIS A 543 -3.59 11.69 13.51
CA HIS A 543 -3.13 10.39 13.04
C HIS A 543 -2.30 10.57 11.76
N GLU A 544 -1.38 9.63 11.52
CA GLU A 544 -0.45 9.68 10.37
C GLU A 544 0.14 11.07 10.14
N LYS A 545 0.58 11.76 11.22
CA LYS A 545 1.11 13.13 11.19
C LYS A 545 2.17 13.32 10.08
N PHE A 546 2.96 12.27 9.83
CA PHE A 546 3.97 12.22 8.78
C PHE A 546 3.44 12.48 7.35
N ARG A 547 2.12 12.41 7.11
CA ARG A 547 1.50 12.67 5.81
C ARG A 547 1.29 14.16 5.49
N GLN A 548 1.61 15.05 6.42
CA GLN A 548 1.52 16.49 6.19
C GLN A 548 2.56 16.94 5.16
N TYR A 549 2.18 17.84 4.26
CA TYR A 549 3.08 18.37 3.25
C TYR A 549 4.23 19.18 3.87
N GLY A 550 5.44 19.01 3.32
CA GLY A 550 6.60 19.83 3.64
C GLY A 550 7.28 19.51 4.97
N LEU A 551 6.94 18.38 5.61
CA LEU A 551 7.55 18.01 6.89
C LEU A 551 9.05 17.76 6.82
N TRP A 552 9.55 17.24 5.70
CA TRP A 552 10.98 17.03 5.50
C TRP A 552 11.74 18.36 5.51
N ASP A 553 11.18 19.39 4.91
CA ASP A 553 11.77 20.72 4.77
C ASP A 553 11.76 21.51 6.10
N ARG A 554 10.98 21.04 7.09
CA ARG A 554 11.08 21.54 8.48
C ARG A 554 12.44 21.24 9.12
N TYR A 555 13.26 20.37 8.54
CA TYR A 555 14.62 20.12 9.02
C TYR A 555 15.42 21.42 9.13
N THR A 556 15.35 22.29 8.11
CA THR A 556 16.01 23.62 8.14
C THR A 556 15.50 24.51 9.27
N ASP A 557 14.21 24.45 9.61
CA ASP A 557 13.66 25.31 10.66
C ASP A 557 14.17 24.91 12.06
N ILE A 558 14.47 23.62 12.25
CA ILE A 558 14.98 23.07 13.51
C ILE A 558 16.49 23.19 13.58
N TYR A 559 17.15 22.99 12.44
CA TYR A 559 18.60 22.98 12.29
C TYR A 559 19.02 24.03 11.24
N PRO A 560 18.91 25.34 11.53
CA PRO A 560 19.11 26.39 10.53
C PRO A 560 20.57 26.57 10.11
N ASP A 561 21.52 26.29 10.99
CA ASP A 561 22.95 26.56 10.79
C ASP A 561 23.86 25.35 11.03
N THR A 562 23.32 24.29 11.66
CA THR A 562 24.04 23.07 12.04
C THR A 562 23.25 21.84 11.61
N ASP A 563 23.75 20.63 11.88
CA ASP A 563 23.02 19.39 11.67
C ASP A 563 22.77 18.65 13.00
N GLN A 564 21.90 17.64 12.98
CA GLN A 564 21.52 16.94 14.21
C GLN A 564 22.71 16.22 14.87
N ILE A 565 22.73 16.25 16.19
CA ILE A 565 23.65 15.48 17.03
C ILE A 565 22.81 14.60 17.96
N PHE A 566 22.90 13.28 17.78
CA PHE A 566 22.24 12.29 18.63
C PHE A 566 23.24 11.68 19.60
N THR A 567 23.00 11.76 20.91
CA THR A 567 23.92 11.22 21.91
C THR A 567 23.33 9.98 22.56
N ILE A 568 23.99 8.84 22.38
CA ILE A 568 23.56 7.54 22.94
C ILE A 568 23.42 7.64 24.46
N GLY A 569 22.28 7.17 24.99
CA GLY A 569 21.97 7.19 26.42
C GLY A 569 21.44 8.52 26.94
N VAL A 570 21.41 9.57 26.11
CA VAL A 570 20.89 10.91 26.46
C VAL A 570 19.71 11.30 25.57
N SER A 571 19.86 11.15 24.26
CA SER A 571 18.84 11.52 23.27
C SER A 571 17.71 10.50 23.17
N ASP A 572 16.50 10.97 22.91
CA ASP A 572 15.28 10.17 22.70
C ASP A 572 14.97 10.09 21.19
N PRO A 573 14.94 8.90 20.56
CA PRO A 573 14.64 8.78 19.13
C PRO A 573 13.33 9.43 18.69
N LYS A 574 12.30 9.46 19.55
CA LYS A 574 11.00 10.05 19.21
C LYS A 574 11.02 11.58 19.21
N LYS A 575 12.08 12.21 19.71
CA LYS A 575 12.18 13.67 19.88
C LYS A 575 13.40 14.27 19.20
N ASP A 576 14.52 13.56 19.25
CA ASP A 576 15.85 14.08 18.91
C ASP A 576 16.41 13.44 17.63
N TRP A 577 15.74 12.42 17.09
CA TRP A 577 16.09 11.82 15.81
C TRP A 577 15.06 12.21 14.76
N PHE A 578 15.39 13.16 13.89
CA PHE A 578 14.47 13.60 12.85
C PHE A 578 14.10 12.45 11.92
N PHE A 579 12.84 12.35 11.48
CA PHE A 579 12.35 11.17 10.76
C PHE A 579 12.98 10.96 9.37
N ALA A 580 13.52 12.01 8.75
CA ALA A 580 14.10 11.98 7.41
C ALA A 580 15.47 12.66 7.33
N HIS A 581 16.53 11.91 6.99
CA HIS A 581 17.84 12.49 6.70
C HIS A 581 17.82 13.07 5.29
N VAL A 582 17.76 14.39 5.21
CA VAL A 582 17.54 15.16 3.98
C VAL A 582 18.55 16.30 3.84
N ASP A 583 18.67 16.85 2.64
CA ASP A 583 19.39 18.11 2.44
C ASP A 583 18.73 19.26 3.20
N ARG A 584 19.54 20.22 3.64
CA ARG A 584 19.08 21.45 4.33
C ARG A 584 18.94 22.59 3.33
N ARG A 585 17.78 23.23 3.28
CA ARG A 585 17.56 24.45 2.49
C ARG A 585 18.43 25.61 3.00
N GLY A 586 19.24 26.20 2.13
CA GLY A 586 20.11 27.36 2.38
C GLY A 586 19.49 28.71 1.94
N ALA A 587 20.29 29.79 2.02
CA ALA A 587 19.86 31.18 1.86
C ALA A 587 19.26 31.53 0.47
N ASP A 588 19.61 30.76 -0.58
CA ASP A 588 19.14 30.96 -1.96
C ASP A 588 18.15 29.88 -2.44
N ASN A 589 17.52 29.16 -1.50
CA ASN A 589 16.74 27.93 -1.76
C ASN A 589 17.56 26.79 -2.40
N GLU A 590 18.89 26.87 -2.34
CA GLU A 590 19.76 25.75 -2.66
C GLU A 590 19.69 24.71 -1.53
N TYR A 591 19.66 23.43 -1.89
CA TYR A 591 19.63 22.34 -0.92
C TYR A 591 21.06 21.86 -0.67
N LEU A 592 21.51 21.97 0.57
CA LEU A 592 22.88 21.70 0.99
C LEU A 592 22.99 20.30 1.61
N PRO A 593 24.08 19.57 1.36
CA PRO A 593 24.43 18.34 2.07
C PRO A 593 24.33 18.49 3.58
N THR A 594 23.91 17.42 4.27
CA THR A 594 23.81 17.37 5.73
C THR A 594 24.67 16.25 6.31
N THR A 595 25.12 16.42 7.54
CA THR A 595 25.93 15.43 8.27
C THR A 595 25.36 15.20 9.67
N TRP A 596 24.70 14.06 9.86
CA TRP A 596 24.21 13.65 11.18
C TRP A 596 25.34 13.03 12.01
N THR A 597 25.45 13.44 13.27
CA THR A 597 26.46 12.92 14.18
C THR A 597 25.82 12.07 15.27
N ILE A 598 26.26 10.82 15.43
CA ILE A 598 25.92 9.97 16.57
C ILE A 598 27.12 9.95 17.52
N LYS A 599 26.95 10.49 18.73
CA LYS A 599 27.96 10.47 19.80
C LYS A 599 27.69 9.31 20.75
N PHE A 600 28.75 8.57 21.08
CA PHE A 600 28.64 7.42 21.97
C PHE A 600 29.94 7.21 22.73
N ASN A 601 29.83 6.65 23.94
CA ASN A 601 30.99 6.34 24.77
C ASN A 601 31.28 4.82 24.74
N ILE A 602 32.55 4.44 24.73
CA ILE A 602 32.98 3.04 24.88
C ILE A 602 33.95 2.93 26.06
N ASP A 603 33.60 2.13 27.07
CA ASP A 603 34.43 1.89 28.26
C ASP A 603 35.75 1.17 27.96
N SER A 604 35.72 0.26 26.97
CA SER A 604 36.86 -0.53 26.53
C SER A 604 36.73 -0.92 25.07
N VAL A 605 37.75 -0.63 24.25
CA VAL A 605 37.79 -1.07 22.85
C VAL A 605 38.30 -2.51 22.79
N ILE A 606 37.48 -3.41 22.26
CA ILE A 606 37.84 -4.81 22.04
C ILE A 606 38.53 -4.91 20.67
N SER A 607 39.70 -5.54 20.62
CA SER A 607 40.39 -5.76 19.35
C SER A 607 39.54 -6.63 18.41
N GLY A 608 39.46 -6.22 17.15
CA GLY A 608 38.67 -6.88 16.12
C GLY A 608 37.85 -5.89 15.29
N THR A 609 36.80 -6.41 14.65
CA THR A 609 35.89 -5.65 13.79
C THR A 609 34.54 -5.49 14.48
N TYR A 610 34.16 -4.24 14.74
CA TYR A 610 32.80 -3.89 15.15
C TYR A 610 31.88 -3.92 13.92
N LYS A 611 30.62 -4.28 14.10
CA LYS A 611 29.62 -4.31 13.02
C LYS A 611 28.57 -3.24 13.25
N LEU A 612 28.45 -2.28 12.35
CA LEU A 612 27.33 -1.36 12.29
C LEU A 612 26.25 -1.94 11.37
N ARG A 613 25.09 -2.25 11.93
CA ARG A 613 23.89 -2.65 11.21
C ARG A 613 23.09 -1.40 10.89
N LEU A 614 22.78 -1.21 9.62
CA LEU A 614 22.07 -0.04 9.12
C LEU A 614 20.85 -0.48 8.32
N ALA A 615 19.67 -0.34 8.90
CA ALA A 615 18.39 -0.63 8.27
C ALA A 615 17.72 0.69 7.84
N MET A 616 17.30 0.73 6.58
CA MET A 616 16.64 1.88 5.96
C MET A 616 15.23 1.47 5.55
N ALA A 617 14.24 2.24 6.01
CA ALA A 617 12.84 2.09 5.63
C ALA A 617 12.57 2.56 4.20
N SER A 618 13.33 3.56 3.74
CA SER A 618 13.27 4.04 2.34
C SER A 618 14.49 4.89 2.01
N VAL A 619 14.85 4.93 0.72
CA VAL A 619 15.93 5.79 0.22
C VAL A 619 15.51 6.45 -1.10
N THR A 620 15.81 7.73 -1.26
CA THR A 620 15.50 8.47 -2.48
C THR A 620 16.71 9.27 -2.94
N ARG A 621 17.33 8.83 -4.04
CA ARG A 621 18.38 9.54 -4.79
C ARG A 621 19.55 10.01 -3.91
N THR A 622 20.02 9.19 -2.98
CA THR A 622 20.99 9.64 -1.97
C THR A 622 22.39 9.05 -2.19
N ASP A 623 23.41 9.86 -1.86
CA ASP A 623 24.78 9.41 -1.64
C ASP A 623 25.06 9.39 -0.14
N LEU A 624 25.27 8.22 0.46
CA LEU A 624 25.58 8.09 1.88
C LEU A 624 27.05 7.72 2.07
N LYS A 625 27.74 8.47 2.94
CA LYS A 625 29.07 8.13 3.46
C LYS A 625 29.01 8.02 4.97
N VAL A 626 29.75 7.06 5.53
CA VAL A 626 29.84 6.85 6.98
C VAL A 626 31.28 6.97 7.42
N HIS A 627 31.54 7.89 8.36
CA HIS A 627 32.87 8.11 8.94
C HIS A 627 32.87 7.85 10.45
N VAL A 628 34.03 7.50 11.01
CA VAL A 628 34.21 7.28 12.45
C VAL A 628 35.26 8.24 12.99
N ASN A 629 34.91 9.00 14.03
CA ASN A 629 35.73 9.97 14.78
C ASN A 629 36.28 11.19 14.00
N VAL A 630 36.66 11.04 12.73
CA VAL A 630 37.13 12.14 11.87
C VAL A 630 36.49 12.01 10.48
N ILE A 631 36.11 13.13 9.86
CA ILE A 631 35.57 13.14 8.49
C ILE A 631 36.73 13.29 7.49
N ASP A 632 37.42 12.18 7.22
CA ASP A 632 38.45 12.09 6.19
C ASP A 632 38.44 10.71 5.49
N THR A 633 39.34 10.51 4.52
CA THR A 633 39.44 9.26 3.76
C THR A 633 39.88 8.06 4.60
N GLN A 634 40.71 8.25 5.62
CA GLN A 634 41.23 7.16 6.47
C GLN A 634 40.15 6.61 7.41
N HIS A 635 39.16 7.44 7.73
CA HIS A 635 38.09 7.15 8.66
C HIS A 635 36.74 6.86 7.97
N LEU A 636 36.69 6.86 6.64
CA LEU A 636 35.55 6.44 5.84
C LEU A 636 35.39 4.92 5.88
N VAL A 637 34.33 4.43 6.52
CA VAL A 637 34.08 2.99 6.69
C VAL A 637 33.03 2.44 5.73
N PHE A 638 32.21 3.29 5.12
CA PHE A 638 31.20 2.89 4.16
C PHE A 638 30.84 4.04 3.22
N GLN A 639 30.58 3.71 1.96
CA GLN A 639 29.96 4.62 1.01
C GLN A 639 29.05 3.87 0.04
N VAL A 640 27.94 4.49 -0.31
CA VAL A 640 27.02 4.05 -1.37
C VAL A 640 26.51 5.28 -2.09
N MET A 641 26.47 5.21 -3.43
CA MET A 641 26.15 6.34 -4.30
C MET A 641 24.90 6.04 -5.11
N ASN A 642 24.14 7.09 -5.43
CA ASN A 642 22.91 7.08 -6.22
C ASN A 642 21.90 6.02 -5.74
N LEU A 643 21.70 5.93 -4.43
CA LEU A 643 20.86 4.93 -3.80
C LEU A 643 19.38 5.33 -3.88
N GLY A 644 18.54 4.39 -4.31
CA GLY A 644 17.09 4.42 -4.14
C GLY A 644 16.33 5.33 -5.10
N THR A 645 15.14 4.89 -5.50
CA THR A 645 14.19 5.66 -6.33
C THR A 645 12.76 5.59 -5.77
N ASP A 646 12.64 5.25 -4.49
CA ASP A 646 11.41 4.97 -3.77
C ASP A 646 10.41 6.14 -3.83
N ASN A 647 10.93 7.37 -3.65
CA ASN A 647 10.16 8.60 -3.57
C ASN A 647 9.18 8.65 -2.38
N ALA A 648 9.47 7.96 -1.26
CA ALA A 648 8.58 7.99 -0.10
C ALA A 648 8.41 9.39 0.50
N ILE A 649 9.49 10.19 0.56
CA ILE A 649 9.47 11.55 1.15
C ILE A 649 8.51 12.47 0.41
N CYS A 650 8.61 12.55 -0.93
CA CYS A 650 7.70 13.39 -1.71
C CYS A 650 6.27 12.85 -1.81
N ARG A 651 6.08 11.57 -1.48
CA ARG A 651 4.78 10.88 -1.44
C ARG A 651 4.22 10.76 -0.01
N HIS A 652 4.75 11.55 0.92
CA HIS A 652 4.24 11.67 2.29
C HIS A 652 4.26 10.34 3.07
N GLY A 653 5.24 9.47 2.79
CA GLY A 653 5.40 8.16 3.42
C GLY A 653 6.57 8.12 4.41
N ILE A 654 6.55 7.10 5.28
CA ILE A 654 7.63 6.79 6.25
C ILE A 654 8.37 5.49 5.92
N HIS A 655 8.02 4.84 4.81
CA HIS A 655 8.66 3.63 4.31
C HIS A 655 8.44 3.49 2.81
N GLY A 656 9.29 2.67 2.19
CA GLY A 656 9.34 2.35 0.78
C GLY A 656 9.99 0.99 0.59
N LEU A 657 11.11 0.93 -0.13
CA LEU A 657 11.91 -0.29 -0.26
C LEU A 657 12.85 -0.44 0.93
N TYR A 658 12.70 -1.53 1.69
CA TYR A 658 13.58 -1.82 2.81
C TYR A 658 14.96 -2.21 2.32
N ARG A 659 16.00 -1.58 2.86
CA ARG A 659 17.41 -1.86 2.54
C ARG A 659 18.21 -2.06 3.82
N PHE A 660 19.11 -3.02 3.80
CA PHE A 660 19.93 -3.39 4.95
C PHE A 660 21.41 -3.46 4.58
N TYR A 661 22.26 -2.83 5.40
CA TYR A 661 23.71 -2.86 5.25
C TYR A 661 24.38 -3.30 6.55
N SER A 662 25.44 -4.10 6.39
CA SER A 662 26.36 -4.44 7.47
C SER A 662 27.72 -3.82 7.17
N ILE A 663 28.14 -2.89 8.03
CA ILE A 663 29.33 -2.07 7.84
C ILE A 663 30.40 -2.50 8.85
N ASP A 664 31.61 -2.71 8.37
CA ASP A 664 32.74 -3.13 9.18
C ASP A 664 33.51 -1.92 9.70
N ILE A 665 33.67 -1.83 11.02
CA ILE A 665 34.41 -0.75 11.69
C ILE A 665 35.62 -1.38 12.40
N PRO A 666 36.85 -1.16 11.91
CA PRO A 666 38.05 -1.58 12.61
C PRO A 666 38.15 -0.94 13.99
N SER A 667 38.44 -1.75 15.02
CA SER A 667 38.68 -1.26 16.38
C SER A 667 39.77 -0.19 16.48
N THR A 668 40.71 -0.12 15.53
CA THR A 668 41.75 0.93 15.45
C THR A 668 41.20 2.33 15.17
N LEU A 669 39.98 2.44 14.65
CA LEU A 669 39.30 3.73 14.44
C LEU A 669 38.53 4.19 15.67
N LEU A 670 38.40 3.34 16.70
CA LEU A 670 37.67 3.62 17.93
C LEU A 670 38.65 3.90 19.08
N VAL A 671 38.22 4.75 20.01
CA VAL A 671 39.00 5.08 21.22
C VAL A 671 38.21 4.73 22.46
N LYS A 672 38.91 4.50 23.58
CA LYS A 672 38.27 4.44 24.89
C LYS A 672 37.73 5.84 25.23
N GLY A 673 36.49 5.91 25.68
CA GLY A 673 35.79 7.16 25.95
C GLY A 673 34.89 7.56 24.78
N ASP A 674 34.85 8.86 24.49
CA ASP A 674 33.91 9.42 23.52
C ASP A 674 34.33 9.14 22.08
N ASN A 675 33.36 8.69 21.30
CA ASN A 675 33.47 8.44 19.86
C ASN A 675 32.33 9.14 19.13
N SER A 676 32.51 9.36 17.83
CA SER A 676 31.48 9.90 16.93
C SER A 676 31.37 9.06 15.67
N LEU A 677 30.15 8.80 15.23
CA LEU A 677 29.83 8.22 13.93
C LEU A 677 29.14 9.32 13.12
N PHE A 678 29.64 9.60 11.92
CA PHE A 678 29.09 10.62 11.02
C PHE A 678 28.36 9.94 9.87
N LEU A 679 27.08 10.25 9.69
CA LEU A 679 26.29 9.88 8.53
C LEU A 679 26.22 11.11 7.62
N VAL A 680 26.93 11.08 6.50
CA VAL A 680 27.04 12.21 5.57
C VAL A 680 26.15 11.94 4.35
N LEU A 681 25.15 12.79 4.15
CA LEU A 681 24.36 12.83 2.93
C LEU A 681 25.08 13.72 1.93
N ALA A 682 25.84 13.11 1.01
CA ALA A 682 26.89 13.81 0.26
C ALA A 682 26.45 14.41 -1.08
N ARG A 683 25.24 14.10 -1.56
CA ARG A 683 24.79 14.48 -2.92
C ARG A 683 24.51 15.99 -3.03
N GLY A 684 23.70 16.54 -2.13
CA GLY A 684 23.22 17.91 -2.22
C GLY A 684 22.26 18.17 -3.38
N GLY A 685 21.69 19.37 -3.40
CA GLY A 685 20.97 19.97 -4.52
C GLY A 685 19.56 19.43 -4.79
N ASP A 686 19.00 18.58 -3.93
CA ASP A 686 17.69 17.96 -4.16
C ASP A 686 16.78 18.05 -2.93
N SER A 687 15.72 18.84 -3.06
CA SER A 687 14.70 19.07 -2.02
C SER A 687 13.99 17.82 -1.51
N LEU A 688 14.08 16.70 -2.22
CA LEU A 688 13.34 15.48 -1.94
C LEU A 688 14.26 14.25 -1.83
N CYS A 689 15.58 14.44 -1.93
CA CYS A 689 16.49 13.34 -1.66
C CYS A 689 16.57 13.09 -0.15
N GLY A 690 16.79 11.82 0.21
CA GLY A 690 16.92 11.49 1.61
C GLY A 690 16.79 10.03 1.95
N ILE A 691 17.08 9.74 3.21
CA ILE A 691 16.98 8.43 3.82
C ILE A 691 15.99 8.49 4.98
N LEU A 692 15.04 7.56 4.97
CA LEU A 692 14.22 7.22 6.12
C LEU A 692 14.89 6.02 6.78
N TYR A 693 15.47 6.21 7.96
CA TYR A 693 16.04 5.10 8.72
C TYR A 693 14.91 4.29 9.38
N ASP A 694 15.15 2.99 9.57
CA ASP A 694 14.30 2.08 10.36
C ASP A 694 14.99 1.82 11.71
N TYR A 695 16.20 1.27 11.63
CA TYR A 695 16.94 0.84 12.82
C TYR A 695 18.45 0.86 12.58
N MET A 696 19.22 1.17 13.62
CA MET A 696 20.67 1.05 13.61
C MET A 696 21.17 0.36 14.87
N ARG A 697 22.24 -0.44 14.73
CA ARG A 697 22.90 -1.10 15.85
C ARG A 697 24.39 -1.20 15.64
N LEU A 698 25.18 -0.81 16.64
CA LEU A 698 26.60 -1.13 16.69
C LEU A 698 26.82 -2.38 17.54
N GLU A 699 27.52 -3.37 17.01
CA GLU A 699 27.89 -4.62 17.68
C GLU A 699 29.40 -4.65 17.92
N ALA A 700 29.81 -5.08 19.12
CA ALA A 700 31.22 -5.31 19.43
C ALA A 700 31.70 -6.67 18.91
N PRO A 701 33.01 -6.87 18.68
CA PRO A 701 33.56 -8.18 18.38
C PRO A 701 33.21 -9.19 19.48
N ALA A 702 32.83 -10.41 19.08
CA ALA A 702 32.65 -11.50 20.04
C ALA A 702 34.00 -11.90 20.67
N SER A 703 34.22 -11.53 21.93
CA SER A 703 35.37 -12.03 22.70
C SER A 703 35.06 -13.40 23.30
N SER A 704 35.97 -14.38 23.14
CA SER A 704 35.82 -15.75 23.66
C SER A 704 35.62 -15.86 25.18
N GLY A 705 35.92 -14.81 25.95
CA GLY A 705 35.81 -14.80 27.42
C GLY A 705 34.61 -14.05 28.02
N ARG A 706 33.93 -13.16 27.29
CA ARG A 706 32.94 -12.20 27.85
C ARG A 706 31.48 -12.56 27.60
N ILE A 707 31.23 -13.65 26.86
CA ILE A 707 29.88 -14.19 26.63
C ILE A 707 29.26 -14.67 27.96
N LYS A 708 30.06 -15.20 28.89
CA LYS A 708 29.57 -15.66 30.20
C LYS A 708 29.16 -14.54 31.16
N GLU A 709 29.84 -13.39 31.17
CA GLU A 709 29.54 -12.29 32.11
C GLU A 709 28.29 -11.47 31.73
N ILE A 710 27.98 -11.37 30.43
CA ILE A 710 26.79 -10.62 29.96
C ILE A 710 25.51 -11.45 30.10
N GLU A 711 25.59 -12.78 29.95
CA GLU A 711 24.47 -13.70 30.19
C GLU A 711 24.00 -13.68 31.66
N GLU A 712 24.91 -13.49 32.63
CA GLU A 712 24.58 -13.44 34.05
C GLU A 712 24.04 -12.06 34.51
N GLN A 713 24.47 -10.95 33.88
CA GLN A 713 24.04 -9.60 34.31
C GLN A 713 22.69 -9.14 33.75
N LYS A 714 22.20 -9.71 32.64
CA LYS A 714 20.93 -9.29 32.00
C LYS A 714 19.67 -9.98 32.54
N GLN A 715 19.78 -11.12 33.23
CA GLN A 715 18.62 -11.77 33.88
C GLN A 715 17.91 -10.89 34.92
N GLY A 716 18.53 -9.78 35.37
CA GLY A 716 17.96 -8.86 36.35
C GLY A 716 17.25 -7.60 35.82
N ARG A 717 17.23 -7.30 34.51
CA ARG A 717 16.70 -6.01 34.01
C ARG A 717 15.84 -6.01 32.73
N GLU A 718 15.51 -7.17 32.15
CA GLU A 718 14.75 -7.25 30.88
C GLU A 718 13.41 -8.00 31.01
N MET A 719 12.56 -7.63 31.99
CA MET A 719 11.12 -7.98 31.95
C MET A 719 10.18 -6.80 31.66
N ASP A 720 10.65 -5.55 31.64
CA ASP A 720 9.75 -4.38 31.50
C ASP A 720 9.72 -3.72 30.11
N ARG A 721 10.56 -4.12 29.14
CA ARG A 721 10.71 -3.38 27.86
C ARG A 721 9.86 -3.88 26.68
N CYS A 722 9.29 -5.08 26.75
CA CYS A 722 8.25 -5.48 25.80
C CYS A 722 6.89 -4.81 26.05
N LEU A 723 6.70 -4.12 27.17
CA LEU A 723 5.43 -3.48 27.52
C LEU A 723 5.32 -2.02 27.01
N VAL A 724 6.43 -1.33 26.79
CA VAL A 724 6.41 0.11 26.46
C VAL A 724 6.11 0.40 24.97
N TYR A 725 6.32 -0.57 24.07
CA TYR A 725 5.94 -0.47 22.65
C TYR A 725 4.62 -1.20 22.31
N ASN A 726 4.02 -1.92 23.27
CA ASN A 726 2.70 -2.56 23.11
C ASN A 726 1.52 -1.60 23.39
N LEU A 727 1.76 -0.38 23.87
CA LEU A 727 0.72 0.62 24.15
C LEU A 727 0.43 1.56 22.97
N SER A 728 0.93 1.29 21.77
CA SER A 728 0.66 2.10 20.58
C SER A 728 0.16 1.31 19.37
N PHE A 729 -0.32 0.08 19.58
CA PHE A 729 -0.98 -0.73 18.54
C PHE A 729 -2.46 -1.05 18.85
N GLU A 730 -3.03 -0.41 19.87
CA GLU A 730 -4.47 -0.29 20.07
C GLU A 730 -4.83 1.20 20.07
N ASP A 731 -5.12 1.74 18.89
CA ASP A 731 -5.98 2.93 18.65
C ASP A 731 -6.42 2.97 17.18
#